data_AF-A0A840CEJ7-F1
#
_entry.id   AF-A0A840CEJ7-F1
#
_cell.length_a   1.000
_cell.length_b   1.000
_cell.length_c   1.000
_cell.angle_alpha   90.00
_cell.angle_beta   90.00
_cell.angle_gamma   90.00
#
_symmetry.space_group_name_H-M   'P 1'
#
loop_
_entity.id
_entity.type
_entity.pdbx_description
1 polymer ?
#
loop_
_entity_poly.entity_id
_entity_poly.type
_entity_poly.pdbx_seq_one_letter_code
_entity_poly.pdbx_strand_id
1 'polypeptide(L)'
;MKNKYSKLVVTVLTAVCFMGCQEDGIIYPEANAEVAATYLNLDELSQSTIQVQGVEGSHILKVKSDEKWTLSSSQAWCSPSDTEGFKYSQISLSFSENSWNEPRTAILTFVINETQEEKKVTVEQEASETTFATDVPELQYNIGGGEKSIELQTNAVEWEVEIIDEATNAPATWCSVTPATGKGKTTLKITAGSNATNVLRKAKLVFTAADKSLSVPIIQVEKLDAPVVNLEDNDAFLLSWDEITGVDGYKLKYITSLGENTIDIPSGTISYDLNLIDWNGYVGMISVQLFSYANVGGGAISQMGSEVINVHNLFDDASGNGGEYSEYIITKPRHLRNVNKYLDKHYKQTADIDLANVDFSPICADLVANVYTGNFTGVYDAAKGSIVDANTKRSSEQYKIKNWTLSKGSNSNCGLFANIGTEGIVRNVSIENAVITGKAKVGAIAGSCLGKVISCHTIGSSNISTSATTDTEIHLGGIVGYLTEKGEVSYCSNAATIDGSAGCVGGVVGMVMRDANNAPAISYCINSGNVVCNNKSPLGGVVGSMGGTAGTDPIKVTTCINIGNVSGSQANNQVAGIVGRAVVDTEISQSYNAGSITAAGSAAGIIGRMGGNSATIRDCYNAGSIKSTGTVTNGNSNAAGILATCTVAAAGTMTIENCHNTGNMETANGASQYNGLFHRTDGKISQITMKSCFTLNEGSKSQSNSSDSYISGGSSNYKNLSVSDMKNTSSFTGWDFSTIWKMGSEYPTLQALSK
;
A
#
# COMPACT_ATOMS: atom_id res chain seq x y z
N MET A 1 16.58 -39.34 -16.17
CA MET A 1 16.89 -40.62 -16.84
C MET A 1 17.77 -41.47 -15.93
N LYS A 2 17.67 -42.82 -15.96
CA LYS A 2 18.64 -43.86 -15.48
C LYS A 2 19.28 -43.65 -14.07
N ASN A 3 19.00 -44.52 -13.09
CA ASN A 3 19.77 -45.75 -12.73
C ASN A 3 21.22 -45.47 -12.30
N LYS A 4 21.82 -46.09 -11.26
CA LYS A 4 21.56 -47.27 -10.38
C LYS A 4 22.44 -47.07 -9.11
N TYR A 5 22.43 -47.79 -7.98
CA TYR A 5 21.82 -49.02 -7.40
C TYR A 5 21.67 -48.72 -5.85
N SER A 6 21.53 -49.68 -4.91
CA SER A 6 20.32 -50.41 -4.50
C SER A 6 20.54 -51.24 -3.21
N LYS A 7 19.58 -51.23 -2.27
CA LYS A 7 19.17 -52.36 -1.37
C LYS A 7 20.17 -52.90 -0.30
N LEU A 8 19.76 -53.62 0.75
CA LEU A 8 18.50 -53.70 1.55
C LEU A 8 18.75 -54.58 2.81
N VAL A 9 17.96 -54.38 3.87
CA VAL A 9 17.78 -55.20 5.09
C VAL A 9 17.88 -56.73 4.93
N VAL A 10 18.58 -57.41 5.87
CA VAL A 10 18.29 -58.79 6.32
C VAL A 10 18.58 -58.93 7.83
N THR A 11 17.73 -59.66 8.55
CA THR A 11 17.94 -60.19 9.91
C THR A 11 17.76 -61.71 9.87
N VAL A 12 18.60 -62.53 10.54
CA VAL A 12 18.27 -63.91 11.01
C VAL A 12 19.38 -64.55 11.86
N LEU A 13 18.98 -65.58 12.64
CA LEU A 13 19.69 -66.55 13.51
C LEU A 13 21.07 -67.06 12.99
N THR A 14 21.96 -67.69 13.78
CA THR A 14 21.87 -69.07 14.37
C THR A 14 23.17 -69.42 15.15
N ALA A 15 23.32 -70.46 15.97
CA ALA A 15 22.67 -70.85 17.25
C ALA A 15 23.41 -72.07 17.92
N VAL A 16 23.14 -72.34 19.21
CA VAL A 16 23.24 -73.66 19.91
C VAL A 16 24.63 -74.20 20.35
N CYS A 17 24.60 -74.99 21.45
CA CYS A 17 25.65 -75.83 22.09
C CYS A 17 26.77 -75.13 22.89
N PHE A 18 27.22 -75.60 24.07
CA PHE A 18 26.88 -76.81 24.88
C PHE A 18 26.72 -76.49 26.39
N MET A 19 26.53 -77.54 27.21
CA MET A 19 26.13 -77.52 28.63
C MET A 19 27.27 -77.15 29.62
N GLY A 20 26.89 -76.50 30.73
CA GLY A 20 26.89 -77.15 32.07
C GLY A 20 28.19 -77.30 32.88
N CYS A 21 28.25 -76.55 33.99
CA CYS A 21 28.73 -76.90 35.35
C CYS A 21 28.28 -75.72 36.24
N GLN A 22 27.61 -75.84 37.39
CA GLN A 22 27.79 -76.71 38.57
C GLN A 22 29.08 -76.40 39.33
N GLU A 23 28.97 -76.22 40.65
CA GLU A 23 30.08 -75.93 41.55
C GLU A 23 31.11 -77.06 41.53
N ASP A 24 32.39 -76.73 41.29
CA ASP A 24 33.52 -77.25 42.08
C ASP A 24 34.85 -76.59 41.69
N GLY A 25 35.84 -76.67 42.58
CA GLY A 25 37.26 -76.59 42.23
C GLY A 25 37.88 -75.21 42.00
N ILE A 26 38.68 -74.74 42.97
CA ILE A 26 39.72 -73.75 42.72
C ILE A 26 40.77 -74.37 41.79
N ILE A 27 40.88 -73.86 40.56
CA ILE A 27 42.00 -74.16 39.66
C ILE A 27 42.90 -72.93 39.58
N TYR A 28 43.99 -72.93 40.35
CA TYR A 28 45.16 -72.12 40.03
C TYR A 28 45.85 -72.76 38.83
N PRO A 29 46.05 -72.06 37.70
CA PRO A 29 47.11 -72.42 36.77
C PRO A 29 48.44 -72.25 37.51
N GLU A 30 49.28 -73.28 37.52
CA GLU A 30 50.66 -73.13 37.99
C GLU A 30 51.38 -72.05 37.17
N ALA A 31 52.33 -71.36 37.80
CA ALA A 31 52.84 -70.10 37.27
C ALA A 31 53.50 -70.26 35.90
N ASN A 32 52.82 -69.80 34.83
CA ASN A 32 53.54 -69.26 33.70
C ASN A 32 54.31 -68.04 34.21
N ALA A 33 55.62 -68.21 34.38
CA ALA A 33 56.52 -67.18 34.91
C ALA A 33 56.47 -65.89 34.09
N GLU A 34 56.24 -65.97 32.77
CA GLU A 34 56.10 -64.80 31.90
C GLU A 34 54.83 -64.00 32.23
N VAL A 35 53.72 -64.67 32.53
CA VAL A 35 52.46 -64.00 32.90
C VAL A 35 52.57 -63.42 34.31
N ALA A 36 53.13 -64.16 35.26
CA ALA A 36 53.35 -63.69 36.63
C ALA A 36 54.29 -62.47 36.68
N ALA A 37 55.30 -62.42 35.80
CA ALA A 37 56.19 -61.26 35.64
C ALA A 37 55.51 -60.01 35.03
N THR A 38 54.26 -60.10 34.56
CA THR A 38 53.47 -58.91 34.17
C THR A 38 52.64 -58.31 35.29
N TYR A 39 52.73 -58.82 36.53
CA TYR A 39 52.11 -58.24 37.71
C TYR A 39 53.18 -57.60 38.59
N LEU A 40 52.96 -56.33 38.95
CA LEU A 40 53.84 -55.59 39.85
C LEU A 40 53.26 -55.59 41.27
N ASN A 41 54.13 -55.56 42.27
CA ASN A 41 53.73 -55.41 43.66
C ASN A 41 53.42 -53.94 44.01
N LEU A 42 52.78 -53.71 45.16
CA LEU A 42 52.33 -52.35 45.53
C LEU A 42 53.49 -51.35 45.74
N ASP A 43 54.67 -51.80 46.19
CA ASP A 43 55.87 -50.94 46.27
C ASP A 43 56.42 -50.61 44.89
N GLU A 44 56.51 -51.59 43.98
CA GLU A 44 56.94 -51.39 42.57
C GLU A 44 56.00 -50.44 41.81
N LEU A 45 54.69 -50.56 42.04
CA LEU A 45 53.67 -49.67 41.48
C LEU A 45 53.78 -48.25 42.04
N SER A 46 53.98 -48.08 43.35
CA SER A 46 54.12 -46.74 43.96
C SER A 46 55.40 -46.00 43.58
N GLN A 47 56.39 -46.69 42.99
CA GLN A 47 57.62 -46.09 42.46
C GLN A 47 57.50 -45.64 40.99
N SER A 48 56.35 -45.86 40.35
CA SER A 48 56.15 -45.66 38.91
C SER A 48 54.90 -44.80 38.60
N THR A 49 54.98 -43.91 37.61
CA THR A 49 53.80 -43.22 37.06
C THR A 49 53.19 -44.05 35.93
N ILE A 50 51.88 -44.32 36.01
CA ILE A 50 51.11 -44.92 34.92
C ILE A 50 50.77 -43.81 33.92
N GLN A 51 51.35 -43.86 32.73
CA GLN A 51 51.02 -42.94 31.63
C GLN A 51 49.79 -43.45 30.86
N VAL A 52 48.81 -42.58 30.62
CA VAL A 52 47.61 -42.87 29.81
C VAL A 52 47.35 -41.79 28.76
N GLN A 53 46.76 -42.18 27.63
CA GLN A 53 46.53 -41.30 26.48
C GLN A 53 45.50 -40.19 26.80
N GLY A 54 45.63 -39.04 26.14
CA GLY A 54 44.75 -37.89 26.36
C GLY A 54 43.26 -38.13 26.02
N VAL A 55 42.94 -39.09 25.15
CA VAL A 55 41.57 -39.49 24.80
C VAL A 55 40.90 -40.35 25.87
N GLU A 56 39.57 -40.51 25.82
CA GLU A 56 38.84 -41.48 26.64
C GLU A 56 39.32 -42.93 26.35
N GLY A 57 39.47 -43.75 27.39
CA GLY A 57 39.94 -45.12 27.25
C GLY A 57 40.01 -45.89 28.57
N SER A 58 40.74 -47.01 28.57
CA SER A 58 41.04 -47.75 29.80
C SER A 58 42.44 -48.38 29.80
N HIS A 59 42.96 -48.64 31.01
CA HIS A 59 44.27 -49.25 31.25
C HIS A 59 44.14 -50.37 32.29
N ILE A 60 44.65 -51.56 31.99
CA ILE A 60 44.55 -52.73 32.89
C ILE A 60 45.75 -52.77 33.83
N LEU A 61 45.54 -52.34 35.07
CA LEU A 61 46.52 -52.41 36.15
C LEU A 61 46.57 -53.82 36.75
N LYS A 62 47.75 -54.45 36.67
CA LYS A 62 48.01 -55.82 37.16
C LYS A 62 48.73 -55.79 38.51
N VAL A 63 47.95 -55.92 39.58
CA VAL A 63 48.44 -55.82 40.97
C VAL A 63 48.72 -57.21 41.54
N LYS A 64 49.91 -57.40 42.13
CA LYS A 64 50.18 -58.50 43.05
C LYS A 64 50.29 -57.98 44.47
N SER A 65 49.49 -58.51 45.40
CA SER A 65 49.67 -58.29 46.83
C SER A 65 49.46 -59.57 47.61
N ASP A 66 50.40 -59.93 48.47
CA ASP A 66 50.23 -61.10 49.33
C ASP A 66 49.28 -60.83 50.52
N GLU A 67 48.94 -59.56 50.78
CA GLU A 67 47.97 -59.07 51.76
C GLU A 67 46.72 -58.47 51.06
N LYS A 68 45.59 -58.36 51.78
CA LYS A 68 44.35 -57.74 51.25
C LYS A 68 44.46 -56.21 51.22
N TRP A 69 43.91 -55.58 50.19
CA TRP A 69 43.87 -54.12 50.06
C TRP A 69 42.49 -53.61 49.60
N THR A 70 42.26 -52.32 49.84
CA THR A 70 41.21 -51.50 49.23
C THR A 70 41.84 -50.43 48.34
N LEU A 71 41.10 -49.94 47.34
CA LEU A 71 41.58 -48.98 46.34
C LEU A 71 40.59 -47.82 46.16
N SER A 72 41.11 -46.60 46.12
CA SER A 72 40.37 -45.38 45.78
C SER A 72 41.17 -44.52 44.79
N SER A 73 40.48 -43.64 44.05
CA SER A 73 41.09 -42.64 43.17
C SER A 73 40.83 -41.23 43.71
N SER A 74 41.83 -40.36 43.66
CA SER A 74 41.69 -38.95 44.03
C SER A 74 40.94 -38.09 43.01
N GLN A 75 40.63 -38.63 41.82
CA GLN A 75 39.99 -37.89 40.72
C GLN A 75 38.92 -38.73 40.03
N ALA A 76 37.70 -38.19 39.91
CA ALA A 76 36.59 -38.88 39.27
C ALA A 76 36.81 -39.19 37.78
N TRP A 77 37.71 -38.45 37.10
CA TRP A 77 38.04 -38.70 35.69
C TRP A 77 38.83 -39.99 35.46
N CYS A 78 39.43 -40.61 36.50
CA CYS A 78 40.10 -41.91 36.43
C CYS A 78 39.52 -42.84 37.51
N SER A 79 38.70 -43.80 37.10
CA SER A 79 37.94 -44.69 37.99
C SER A 79 38.35 -46.16 37.83
N PRO A 80 38.77 -46.86 38.90
CA PRO A 80 39.01 -48.30 38.87
C PRO A 80 37.71 -49.09 38.82
N SER A 81 37.71 -50.24 38.13
CA SER A 81 36.61 -51.21 38.12
C SER A 81 36.37 -51.87 39.48
N ASP A 82 37.43 -52.06 40.26
CA ASP A 82 37.43 -52.86 41.49
C ASP A 82 38.09 -52.04 42.62
N THR A 83 37.40 -51.94 43.76
CA THR A 83 37.84 -51.14 44.92
C THR A 83 38.44 -51.98 46.05
N GLU A 84 38.62 -53.29 45.85
CA GLU A 84 39.31 -54.20 46.77
C GLU A 84 39.95 -55.38 46.02
N GLY A 85 40.94 -56.03 46.63
CA GLY A 85 41.60 -57.18 46.00
C GLY A 85 42.62 -57.92 46.88
N PHE A 86 43.14 -59.02 46.33
CA PHE A 86 44.01 -59.98 47.01
C PHE A 86 44.76 -60.88 46.00
N LYS A 87 45.98 -61.30 46.34
CA LYS A 87 46.90 -62.04 45.47
C LYS A 87 47.08 -61.36 44.11
N TYR A 88 46.68 -61.99 43.01
CA TYR A 88 46.81 -61.44 41.66
C TYR A 88 45.46 -60.86 41.22
N SER A 89 45.41 -59.55 40.99
CA SER A 89 44.18 -58.83 40.60
C SER A 89 44.42 -58.02 39.33
N GLN A 90 43.43 -57.96 38.44
CA GLN A 90 43.45 -57.09 37.25
C GLN A 90 42.36 -56.03 37.41
N ILE A 91 42.75 -54.76 37.42
CA ILE A 91 41.85 -53.63 37.66
C ILE A 91 41.80 -52.82 36.37
N SER A 92 40.62 -52.65 35.78
CA SER A 92 40.43 -51.75 34.65
C SER A 92 40.29 -50.33 35.16
N LEU A 93 41.31 -49.50 34.95
CA LEU A 93 41.25 -48.06 35.15
C LEU A 93 40.57 -47.45 33.93
N SER A 94 39.31 -47.05 34.05
CA SER A 94 38.60 -46.31 32.99
C SER A 94 38.82 -44.82 33.18
N PHE A 95 39.22 -44.11 32.12
CA PHE A 95 39.50 -42.67 32.17
C PHE A 95 38.80 -41.91 31.05
N SER A 96 38.22 -40.75 31.36
CA SER A 96 37.62 -39.86 30.37
C SER A 96 38.66 -39.03 29.63
N GLU A 97 38.27 -38.35 28.55
CA GLU A 97 39.13 -37.46 27.78
C GLU A 97 39.68 -36.29 28.63
N ASN A 98 40.94 -35.96 28.42
CA ASN A 98 41.56 -34.70 28.83
C ASN A 98 41.40 -33.68 27.71
N SER A 99 40.43 -32.78 27.83
CA SER A 99 40.19 -31.74 26.82
C SER A 99 41.20 -30.60 26.85
N TRP A 100 42.01 -30.45 27.92
CA TRP A 100 42.93 -29.32 28.12
C TRP A 100 44.34 -29.62 27.59
N ASN A 101 45.08 -28.57 27.21
CA ASN A 101 46.43 -28.70 26.66
C ASN A 101 47.58 -28.88 27.69
N GLU A 102 47.27 -29.21 28.95
CA GLU A 102 48.24 -29.64 29.96
C GLU A 102 47.95 -31.08 30.40
N PRO A 103 48.98 -31.88 30.76
CA PRO A 103 48.78 -33.18 31.38
C PRO A 103 48.05 -33.05 32.73
N ARG A 104 47.25 -34.06 33.09
CA ARG A 104 46.53 -34.08 34.37
C ARG A 104 46.77 -35.37 35.14
N THR A 105 46.87 -35.27 36.47
CA THR A 105 47.22 -36.40 37.34
C THR A 105 46.08 -36.82 38.27
N ALA A 106 45.96 -38.12 38.47
CA ALA A 106 45.14 -38.77 39.48
C ALA A 106 46.05 -39.61 40.39
N ILE A 107 45.66 -39.80 41.65
CA ILE A 107 46.41 -40.63 42.60
C ILE A 107 45.51 -41.78 43.00
N LEU A 108 45.90 -42.99 42.60
CA LEU A 108 45.33 -44.23 43.07
C LEU A 108 45.95 -44.55 44.43
N THR A 109 45.13 -44.57 45.48
CA THR A 109 45.56 -44.90 46.84
C THR A 109 45.08 -46.31 47.19
N PHE A 110 46.03 -47.23 47.27
CA PHE A 110 45.83 -48.56 47.84
C PHE A 110 46.03 -48.47 49.35
N VAL A 111 45.12 -49.04 50.14
CA VAL A 111 45.26 -49.17 51.60
C VAL A 111 45.29 -50.65 51.94
N ILE A 112 46.36 -51.11 52.60
CA ILE A 112 46.49 -52.50 53.04
C ILE A 112 45.61 -52.70 54.28
N ASN A 113 44.68 -53.65 54.22
CA ASN A 113 43.58 -53.74 55.18
C ASN A 113 44.04 -54.12 56.60
N GLU A 114 45.14 -54.88 56.74
CA GLU A 114 45.64 -55.36 58.03
C GLU A 114 46.64 -54.40 58.69
N THR A 115 47.50 -53.73 57.91
CA THR A 115 48.51 -52.79 58.40
C THR A 115 48.07 -51.33 58.38
N GLN A 116 47.02 -51.00 57.61
CA GLN A 116 46.58 -49.63 57.28
C GLN A 116 47.65 -48.79 56.57
N GLU A 117 48.61 -49.43 55.89
CA GLU A 117 49.62 -48.73 55.09
C GLU A 117 49.03 -48.25 53.75
N GLU A 118 49.28 -46.98 53.41
CA GLU A 118 48.91 -46.39 52.12
C GLU A 118 50.04 -46.52 51.10
N LYS A 119 49.75 -47.12 49.93
CA LYS A 119 50.64 -47.12 48.75
C LYS A 119 49.97 -46.29 47.64
N LYS A 120 50.67 -45.27 47.14
CA LYS A 120 50.11 -44.28 46.20
C LYS A 120 50.76 -44.42 44.84
N VAL A 121 49.92 -44.59 43.81
CA VAL A 121 50.32 -44.77 42.41
C VAL A 121 49.77 -43.59 41.61
N THR A 122 50.66 -42.84 40.96
CA THR A 122 50.25 -41.71 40.13
C THR A 122 49.82 -42.21 38.76
N VAL A 123 48.63 -41.82 38.31
CA VAL A 123 48.20 -41.91 36.91
C VAL A 123 48.34 -40.53 36.31
N GLU A 124 49.10 -40.40 35.23
CA GLU A 124 49.27 -39.18 34.47
C GLU A 124 48.62 -39.37 33.09
N GLN A 125 47.69 -38.48 32.75
CA GLN A 125 47.04 -38.45 31.44
C GLN A 125 47.66 -37.34 30.61
N GLU A 126 48.05 -37.68 29.38
CA GLU A 126 48.62 -36.75 28.42
C GLU A 126 47.72 -35.53 28.15
N ALA A 127 48.35 -34.45 27.69
CA ALA A 127 47.66 -33.26 27.23
C ALA A 127 46.84 -33.52 25.95
N SER A 128 45.75 -32.77 25.78
CA SER A 128 45.16 -32.55 24.46
C SER A 128 46.10 -31.70 23.58
N GLU A 129 45.96 -31.78 22.26
CA GLU A 129 46.60 -30.79 21.39
C GLU A 129 46.02 -29.38 21.65
N THR A 130 46.88 -28.36 21.72
CA THR A 130 46.43 -26.95 21.72
C THR A 130 45.61 -26.68 20.47
N THR A 131 44.43 -26.07 20.65
CA THR A 131 43.51 -25.65 19.58
C THR A 131 43.25 -24.15 19.65
N PHE A 132 43.01 -23.54 18.50
CA PHE A 132 42.63 -22.13 18.37
C PHE A 132 41.59 -21.95 17.27
N ALA A 133 40.55 -21.18 17.55
CA ALA A 133 39.64 -20.59 16.58
C ALA A 133 39.10 -19.26 17.11
N THR A 134 38.59 -18.41 16.23
CA THR A 134 37.89 -17.16 16.59
C THR A 134 36.53 -17.09 15.88
N ASP A 135 35.61 -16.32 16.45
CA ASP A 135 34.28 -16.07 15.85
C ASP A 135 34.34 -15.23 14.57
N VAL A 136 35.32 -14.31 14.46
CA VAL A 136 35.63 -13.57 13.22
C VAL A 136 37.03 -13.88 12.68
N PRO A 137 37.23 -13.90 11.35
CA PRO A 137 38.52 -14.18 10.72
C PRO A 137 39.44 -12.95 10.60
N GLU A 138 38.90 -11.73 10.73
CA GLU A 138 39.64 -10.46 10.69
C GLU A 138 38.84 -9.34 11.39
N LEU A 139 39.52 -8.25 11.75
CA LEU A 139 38.95 -7.06 12.38
C LEU A 139 39.26 -5.80 11.56
N GLN A 140 38.29 -5.34 10.77
CA GLN A 140 38.39 -4.07 10.04
C GLN A 140 37.87 -2.87 10.86
N TYR A 141 38.58 -1.74 10.82
CA TYR A 141 38.22 -0.48 11.47
C TYR A 141 38.23 0.69 10.47
N ASN A 142 37.31 1.63 10.65
CA ASN A 142 37.33 2.90 9.91
C ASN A 142 38.31 3.91 10.54
N ILE A 143 38.50 5.06 9.90
CA ILE A 143 39.48 6.07 10.36
C ILE A 143 39.13 6.70 11.72
N GLY A 144 37.90 6.59 12.22
CA GLY A 144 37.57 6.96 13.60
C GLY A 144 38.19 6.02 14.65
N GLY A 145 38.54 4.79 14.26
CA GLY A 145 38.92 3.72 15.18
C GLY A 145 37.69 3.11 15.83
N GLY A 146 37.66 3.09 17.17
CA GLY A 146 36.56 2.56 17.96
C GLY A 146 36.84 1.17 18.54
N GLU A 147 35.80 0.50 19.01
CA GLU A 147 35.93 -0.74 19.79
C GLU A 147 35.16 -1.89 19.14
N LYS A 148 35.75 -3.08 19.10
CA LYS A 148 35.11 -4.33 18.66
C LYS A 148 35.43 -5.45 19.64
N SER A 149 34.61 -6.50 19.61
CA SER A 149 34.86 -7.74 20.34
C SER A 149 35.26 -8.86 19.39
N ILE A 150 36.03 -9.81 19.90
CA ILE A 150 36.33 -11.11 19.27
C ILE A 150 36.22 -12.19 20.35
N GLU A 151 35.72 -13.37 20.01
CA GLU A 151 35.63 -14.50 20.91
C GLU A 151 36.68 -15.55 20.55
N LEU A 152 37.66 -15.74 21.43
CA LEU A 152 38.65 -16.81 21.32
C LEU A 152 38.03 -18.13 21.79
N GLN A 153 38.11 -19.16 20.94
CA GLN A 153 37.89 -20.55 21.29
C GLN A 153 39.23 -21.26 21.38
N THR A 154 39.57 -21.75 22.57
CA THR A 154 40.78 -22.53 22.82
C THR A 154 40.61 -23.43 24.04
N ASN A 155 41.34 -24.54 24.04
CA ASN A 155 41.54 -25.43 25.20
C ASN A 155 42.87 -25.15 25.94
N ALA A 156 43.50 -23.99 25.68
CA ALA A 156 44.72 -23.59 26.36
C ALA A 156 44.47 -23.26 27.84
N VAL A 157 45.20 -23.92 28.75
CA VAL A 157 45.17 -23.62 30.20
C VAL A 157 45.78 -22.25 30.48
N GLU A 158 46.68 -21.76 29.64
CA GLU A 158 47.16 -20.37 29.63
C GLU A 158 47.45 -19.93 28.20
N TRP A 159 47.05 -18.70 27.87
CA TRP A 159 47.36 -18.06 26.60
C TRP A 159 47.66 -16.57 26.82
N GLU A 160 48.48 -16.02 25.93
CA GLU A 160 48.74 -14.59 25.81
C GLU A 160 48.33 -14.06 24.43
N VAL A 161 48.12 -12.75 24.33
CA VAL A 161 47.80 -12.09 23.06
C VAL A 161 48.46 -10.71 22.97
N GLU A 162 49.08 -10.43 21.84
CA GLU A 162 49.60 -9.11 21.50
C GLU A 162 49.06 -8.60 20.16
N ILE A 163 49.26 -7.31 19.87
CA ILE A 163 48.95 -6.70 18.58
C ILE A 163 50.25 -6.24 17.93
N ILE A 164 50.69 -6.95 16.90
CA ILE A 164 51.93 -6.65 16.15
C ILE A 164 51.59 -5.84 14.90
N ASP A 165 52.18 -4.66 14.75
CA ASP A 165 52.07 -3.84 13.53
C ASP A 165 52.83 -4.49 12.35
N GLU A 166 52.19 -4.65 11.19
CA GLU A 166 52.76 -5.40 10.06
C GLU A 166 53.95 -4.72 9.40
N ALA A 167 54.05 -3.39 9.49
CA ALA A 167 55.09 -2.61 8.82
C ALA A 167 56.37 -2.51 9.65
N THR A 168 56.24 -2.52 10.98
CA THR A 168 57.35 -2.39 11.93
C THR A 168 57.73 -3.69 12.64
N ASN A 169 56.87 -4.71 12.62
CA ASN A 169 56.99 -5.97 13.36
C ASN A 169 57.26 -5.73 14.86
N ALA A 170 56.53 -4.77 15.43
CA ALA A 170 56.61 -4.34 16.83
C ALA A 170 55.19 -4.06 17.37
N PRO A 171 54.99 -3.91 18.69
CA PRO A 171 53.68 -3.64 19.28
C PRO A 171 53.01 -2.39 18.68
N ALA A 172 51.78 -2.54 18.19
CA ALA A 172 51.05 -1.49 17.47
C ALA A 172 50.61 -0.36 18.40
N THR A 173 51.22 0.82 18.31
CA THR A 173 50.90 1.97 19.16
C THR A 173 49.53 2.60 18.90
N TRP A 174 48.79 2.11 17.89
CA TRP A 174 47.49 2.63 17.46
C TRP A 174 46.32 1.71 17.81
N CYS A 175 46.56 0.54 18.40
CA CYS A 175 45.51 -0.42 18.76
C CYS A 175 45.87 -1.19 20.04
N SER A 176 44.87 -1.50 20.88
CA SER A 176 45.06 -2.26 22.11
C SER A 176 44.03 -3.38 22.26
N VAL A 177 44.39 -4.42 22.99
CA VAL A 177 43.53 -5.58 23.34
C VAL A 177 43.36 -5.66 24.85
N THR A 178 42.22 -6.15 25.33
CA THR A 178 41.97 -6.44 26.75
C THR A 178 40.98 -7.61 26.90
N PRO A 179 41.28 -8.63 27.72
CA PRO A 179 42.55 -8.84 28.45
C PRO A 179 43.69 -9.23 27.49
N ALA A 180 44.95 -9.08 27.94
CA ALA A 180 46.14 -9.48 27.18
C ALA A 180 46.60 -10.92 27.46
N THR A 181 46.01 -11.58 28.47
CA THR A 181 46.23 -12.99 28.80
C THR A 181 44.93 -13.61 29.31
N GLY A 182 44.82 -14.93 29.33
CA GLY A 182 43.68 -15.63 29.89
C GLY A 182 43.80 -17.15 29.87
N LYS A 183 42.67 -17.83 30.07
CA LYS A 183 42.56 -19.29 30.14
C LYS A 183 41.29 -19.75 29.43
N GLY A 184 41.38 -20.73 28.54
CA GLY A 184 40.26 -21.27 27.77
C GLY A 184 39.50 -20.23 26.92
N LYS A 185 38.23 -20.53 26.62
CA LYS A 185 37.29 -19.62 25.92
C LYS A 185 37.21 -18.26 26.61
N THR A 186 37.33 -17.16 25.86
CA THR A 186 37.23 -15.79 26.39
C THR A 186 36.79 -14.82 25.29
N THR A 187 35.97 -13.82 25.64
CA THR A 187 35.71 -12.65 24.78
C THR A 187 36.73 -11.56 25.07
N LEU A 188 37.45 -11.11 24.03
CA LEU A 188 38.42 -10.03 24.10
C LEU A 188 37.84 -8.77 23.44
N LYS A 189 38.25 -7.61 23.96
CA LYS A 189 37.91 -6.29 23.43
C LYS A 189 39.14 -5.70 22.74
N ILE A 190 39.00 -5.28 21.48
CA ILE A 190 40.05 -4.62 20.71
C ILE A 190 39.61 -3.19 20.42
N THR A 191 40.44 -2.23 20.81
CA THR A 191 40.17 -0.79 20.70
C THR A 191 41.24 -0.15 19.79
N ALA A 192 40.81 0.38 18.66
CA ALA A 192 41.66 1.13 17.72
C ALA A 192 41.53 2.64 17.96
N GLY A 193 42.67 3.35 17.99
CA GLY A 193 42.71 4.81 17.92
C GLY A 193 42.46 5.32 16.49
N SER A 194 42.21 6.62 16.35
CA SER A 194 41.92 7.24 15.05
C SER A 194 43.10 7.23 14.06
N ASN A 195 42.77 7.24 12.76
CA ASN A 195 43.73 7.34 11.66
C ASN A 195 43.66 8.70 10.94
N ALA A 196 44.46 9.66 11.44
CA ALA A 196 44.67 10.95 10.77
C ALA A 196 45.78 10.92 9.70
N THR A 197 46.38 9.75 9.39
CA THR A 197 47.63 9.68 8.61
C THR A 197 47.47 9.47 7.10
N ASN A 198 46.24 9.31 6.59
CA ASN A 198 45.95 9.03 5.16
C ASN A 198 46.77 7.83 4.59
N VAL A 199 47.10 6.88 5.45
CA VAL A 199 47.86 5.65 5.13
C VAL A 199 47.17 4.47 5.79
N LEU A 200 47.05 3.37 5.04
CA LEU A 200 46.44 2.11 5.48
C LEU A 200 47.31 1.50 6.59
N ARG A 201 46.72 1.28 7.77
CA ARG A 201 47.40 0.58 8.87
C ARG A 201 47.00 -0.88 8.88
N LYS A 202 47.96 -1.75 9.19
CA LYS A 202 47.74 -3.18 9.36
C LYS A 202 48.50 -3.69 10.57
N ALA A 203 47.84 -4.52 11.35
CA ALA A 203 48.43 -5.24 12.46
C ALA A 203 47.87 -6.66 12.51
N LYS A 204 48.40 -7.49 13.41
CA LYS A 204 47.94 -8.84 13.68
C LYS A 204 47.68 -8.99 15.16
N LEU A 205 46.47 -9.42 15.50
CA LEU A 205 46.17 -9.95 16.82
C LEU A 205 46.76 -11.36 16.89
N VAL A 206 47.87 -11.54 17.61
CA VAL A 206 48.59 -12.81 17.68
C VAL A 206 48.35 -13.44 19.04
N PHE A 207 47.61 -14.55 19.05
CA PHE A 207 47.42 -15.42 20.21
C PHE A 207 48.54 -16.45 20.26
N THR A 208 49.10 -16.70 21.44
CA THR A 208 50.17 -17.68 21.67
C THR A 208 49.80 -18.58 22.85
N ALA A 209 49.95 -19.91 22.69
CA ALA A 209 49.85 -20.88 23.78
C ALA A 209 50.70 -22.12 23.47
N ALA A 210 51.56 -22.50 24.41
CA ALA A 210 52.60 -23.52 24.21
C ALA A 210 53.44 -23.24 22.94
N ASP A 211 53.46 -24.17 21.98
CA ASP A 211 54.20 -24.07 20.71
C ASP A 211 53.35 -23.56 19.54
N LYS A 212 52.05 -23.32 19.74
CA LYS A 212 51.10 -22.90 18.69
C LYS A 212 50.74 -21.43 18.80
N SER A 213 50.37 -20.84 17.65
CA SER A 213 49.84 -19.48 17.57
C SER A 213 48.69 -19.38 16.56
N LEU A 214 47.81 -18.40 16.77
CA LEU A 214 46.79 -17.97 15.81
C LEU A 214 46.95 -16.46 15.56
N SER A 215 46.91 -16.04 14.29
CA SER A 215 47.02 -14.64 13.88
C SER A 215 45.75 -14.19 13.18
N VAL A 216 45.04 -13.23 13.76
CA VAL A 216 43.86 -12.57 13.16
C VAL A 216 44.26 -11.18 12.64
N PRO A 217 44.08 -10.86 11.34
CA PRO A 217 44.40 -9.54 10.80
C PRO A 217 43.55 -8.42 11.45
N ILE A 218 44.20 -7.30 11.76
CA ILE A 218 43.55 -6.03 12.09
C ILE A 218 43.90 -5.04 10.97
N ILE A 219 42.88 -4.46 10.34
CA ILE A 219 43.05 -3.50 9.24
C ILE A 219 42.37 -2.20 9.63
N GLN A 220 43.06 -1.06 9.52
CA GLN A 220 42.45 0.27 9.63
C GLN A 220 42.71 1.07 8.35
N VAL A 221 41.64 1.36 7.61
CA VAL A 221 41.68 2.02 6.29
C VAL A 221 42.33 3.41 6.33
N GLU A 222 42.80 3.88 5.18
CA GLU A 222 43.44 5.19 5.03
C GLU A 222 42.47 6.38 4.97
N LYS A 223 41.20 6.12 4.65
CA LYS A 223 40.15 7.13 4.38
C LYS A 223 38.78 6.53 4.70
N LEU A 224 37.75 7.38 4.83
CA LEU A 224 36.36 6.91 4.84
C LEU A 224 35.94 6.42 3.45
N ASP A 225 35.08 5.41 3.43
CA ASP A 225 34.30 5.05 2.26
C ASP A 225 33.27 6.14 1.93
N ALA A 226 33.03 6.33 0.63
CA ALA A 226 31.97 7.18 0.13
C ALA A 226 30.62 6.47 0.32
N PRO A 227 29.59 7.12 0.91
CA PRO A 227 28.26 6.54 0.96
C PRO A 227 27.74 6.25 -0.45
N VAL A 228 27.38 4.99 -0.71
CA VAL A 228 26.62 4.61 -1.90
C VAL A 228 25.16 4.94 -1.61
N VAL A 229 24.61 5.87 -2.37
CA VAL A 229 23.26 6.43 -2.15
C VAL A 229 22.28 5.92 -3.21
N ASN A 230 21.05 5.71 -2.79
CA ASN A 230 19.90 5.45 -3.64
C ASN A 230 18.76 6.43 -3.27
N LEU A 231 18.00 6.90 -4.25
CA LEU A 231 16.85 7.78 -4.02
C LEU A 231 15.57 7.10 -4.51
N GLU A 232 14.66 6.78 -3.58
CA GLU A 232 13.29 6.44 -3.92
C GLU A 232 12.50 7.73 -4.18
N ASP A 233 12.07 7.92 -5.43
CA ASP A 233 11.38 9.12 -5.92
C ASP A 233 10.14 8.76 -6.74
N ASN A 234 9.30 7.83 -6.25
CA ASN A 234 8.01 7.49 -6.87
C ASN A 234 6.84 7.81 -5.95
N ASP A 235 6.82 7.15 -4.79
CA ASP A 235 5.78 7.30 -3.76
C ASP A 235 6.31 7.99 -2.50
N ALA A 236 7.56 7.70 -2.12
CA ALA A 236 8.34 8.46 -1.14
C ALA A 236 9.31 9.47 -1.81
N PHE A 237 10.08 10.19 -1.00
CA PHE A 237 11.25 10.99 -1.42
C PHE A 237 12.45 10.62 -0.54
N LEU A 238 12.73 9.31 -0.47
CA LEU A 238 13.58 8.70 0.54
C LEU A 238 14.99 8.47 -0.01
N LEU A 239 15.98 9.17 0.56
CA LEU A 239 17.39 8.85 0.34
C LEU A 239 17.77 7.69 1.25
N SER A 240 18.44 6.66 0.73
CA SER A 240 18.95 5.51 1.50
C SER A 240 20.40 5.18 1.14
N TRP A 241 21.11 4.52 2.06
CA TRP A 241 22.52 4.13 1.92
C TRP A 241 22.86 2.95 2.84
N ASP A 242 23.93 2.21 2.53
CA ASP A 242 24.42 1.12 3.40
C ASP A 242 25.17 1.67 4.63
N GLU A 243 25.09 0.97 5.77
CA GLU A 243 25.74 1.43 7.01
C GLU A 243 27.27 1.33 6.95
N ILE A 244 27.93 2.48 7.02
CA ILE A 244 29.40 2.56 7.13
C ILE A 244 29.79 2.41 8.60
N THR A 245 30.26 1.22 8.98
CA THR A 245 30.73 0.93 10.35
C THR A 245 31.89 1.85 10.75
N GLY A 246 31.82 2.47 11.93
CA GLY A 246 32.92 3.27 12.50
C GLY A 246 32.97 4.73 12.03
N VAL A 247 31.83 5.28 11.58
CA VAL A 247 31.61 6.72 11.42
C VAL A 247 30.96 7.31 12.67
N ASP A 248 31.20 8.58 12.95
CA ASP A 248 30.47 9.30 14.02
C ASP A 248 29.06 9.72 13.57
N GLY A 249 28.84 9.79 12.25
CA GLY A 249 27.55 10.05 11.64
C GLY A 249 27.68 10.39 10.16
N TYR A 250 26.62 10.98 9.63
CA TYR A 250 26.54 11.48 8.27
C TYR A 250 26.14 12.96 8.25
N LYS A 251 26.45 13.66 7.15
CA LYS A 251 26.04 15.03 6.87
C LYS A 251 25.34 15.07 5.53
N LEU A 252 24.04 15.30 5.54
CA LEU A 252 23.25 15.48 4.32
C LEU A 252 23.37 16.93 3.86
N LYS A 253 24.18 17.16 2.83
CA LYS A 253 24.33 18.45 2.17
C LYS A 253 23.30 18.57 1.06
N TYR A 254 22.62 19.71 0.98
CA TYR A 254 21.74 20.05 -0.13
C TYR A 254 21.97 21.47 -0.62
N ILE A 255 21.90 21.65 -1.94
CA ILE A 255 22.13 22.93 -2.62
C ILE A 255 20.86 23.30 -3.39
N THR A 256 20.47 24.57 -3.27
CA THR A 256 19.38 25.22 -3.99
C THR A 256 19.92 26.46 -4.71
N SER A 257 19.13 27.12 -5.56
CA SER A 257 19.52 28.44 -6.08
C SER A 257 19.51 29.56 -5.02
N LEU A 258 19.04 29.30 -3.80
CA LEU A 258 19.06 30.23 -2.67
C LEU A 258 20.31 30.07 -1.80
N GLY A 259 21.02 28.94 -1.90
CA GLY A 259 22.20 28.63 -1.11
C GLY A 259 22.39 27.14 -0.80
N GLU A 260 23.45 26.86 -0.06
CA GLU A 260 23.86 25.55 0.43
C GLU A 260 23.50 25.39 1.91
N ASN A 261 23.01 24.21 2.29
CA ASN A 261 22.66 23.84 3.65
C ASN A 261 23.21 22.44 3.98
N THR A 262 23.25 22.09 5.27
CA THR A 262 23.69 20.77 5.74
C THR A 262 22.86 20.35 6.95
N ILE A 263 22.50 19.07 7.02
CA ILE A 263 21.79 18.43 8.13
C ILE A 263 22.70 17.33 8.70
N ASP A 264 22.95 17.38 10.01
CA ASP A 264 23.65 16.32 10.74
C ASP A 264 22.71 15.13 10.98
N ILE A 265 23.19 13.91 10.71
CA ILE A 265 22.44 12.65 10.80
C ILE A 265 23.26 11.67 11.67
N PRO A 266 22.68 11.07 12.74
CA PRO A 266 23.41 10.15 13.62
C PRO A 266 23.93 8.88 12.92
N SER A 267 25.02 8.31 13.44
CA SER A 267 25.46 6.95 13.12
C SER A 267 24.36 5.91 13.40
N GLY A 268 24.37 4.78 12.69
CA GLY A 268 23.27 3.81 12.68
C GLY A 268 22.03 4.22 11.87
N THR A 269 21.99 5.44 11.32
CA THR A 269 20.96 5.85 10.35
C THR A 269 21.36 5.40 8.94
N ILE A 270 20.40 4.81 8.20
CA ILE A 270 20.59 4.29 6.83
C ILE A 270 19.64 4.92 5.79
N SER A 271 18.78 5.86 6.21
CA SER A 271 17.90 6.61 5.30
C SER A 271 17.46 7.96 5.86
N TYR A 272 17.00 8.85 4.98
CA TYR A 272 16.45 10.17 5.32
C TYR A 272 15.35 10.57 4.33
N ASP A 273 14.17 10.91 4.85
CA ASP A 273 13.05 11.39 4.03
C ASP A 273 13.21 12.88 3.70
N LEU A 274 13.50 13.18 2.43
CA LEU A 274 13.70 14.54 1.95
C LEU A 274 12.40 15.38 1.97
N ASN A 275 11.22 14.79 2.20
CA ASN A 275 9.99 15.54 2.46
C ASN A 275 9.99 16.24 3.84
N LEU A 276 10.90 15.87 4.75
CA LEU A 276 11.06 16.52 6.06
C LEU A 276 11.85 17.83 6.01
N ILE A 277 12.49 18.13 4.86
CA ILE A 277 13.23 19.38 4.66
C ILE A 277 12.24 20.52 4.41
N ASP A 278 12.28 21.55 5.24
CA ASP A 278 11.60 22.81 4.93
C ASP A 278 12.36 23.55 3.84
N TRP A 279 11.86 23.45 2.62
CA TRP A 279 12.40 24.14 1.45
C TRP A 279 12.23 25.68 1.50
N ASN A 280 11.62 26.25 2.56
CA ASN A 280 11.42 27.69 2.75
C ASN A 280 10.70 28.35 1.56
N GLY A 281 9.76 27.62 0.96
CA GLY A 281 9.02 28.03 -0.24
C GLY A 281 9.78 27.85 -1.57
N TYR A 282 11.01 27.33 -1.56
CA TYR A 282 11.73 26.96 -2.78
C TYR A 282 11.06 25.80 -3.51
N VAL A 283 10.93 25.92 -4.84
CA VAL A 283 10.41 24.88 -5.73
C VAL A 283 11.31 24.85 -6.96
N GLY A 284 11.94 23.71 -7.21
CA GLY A 284 12.86 23.55 -8.34
C GLY A 284 13.90 22.44 -8.14
N MET A 285 14.92 22.46 -9.00
CA MET A 285 16.06 21.55 -8.94
C MET A 285 16.90 21.75 -7.67
N ILE A 286 17.27 20.64 -7.05
CA ILE A 286 18.19 20.57 -5.92
C ILE A 286 19.33 19.60 -6.25
N SER A 287 20.52 19.87 -5.70
CA SER A 287 21.63 18.93 -5.69
C SER A 287 21.81 18.40 -4.27
N VAL A 288 21.76 17.08 -4.11
CA VAL A 288 21.83 16.39 -2.81
C VAL A 288 23.09 15.51 -2.77
N GLN A 289 23.82 15.56 -1.66
CA GLN A 289 25.03 14.76 -1.45
C GLN A 289 25.14 14.37 0.02
N LEU A 290 25.32 13.08 0.30
CA LEU A 290 25.54 12.57 1.65
C LEU A 290 27.04 12.44 1.91
N PHE A 291 27.50 12.92 3.07
CA PHE A 291 28.87 12.72 3.51
C PHE A 291 28.91 11.80 4.73
N SER A 292 29.75 10.78 4.73
CA SER A 292 30.18 10.11 5.97
C SER A 292 31.22 11.00 6.67
N TYR A 293 31.26 11.00 8.02
CA TYR A 293 32.33 11.70 8.74
C TYR A 293 32.80 10.98 10.01
N ALA A 294 34.05 11.24 10.39
CA ALA A 294 34.66 10.76 11.63
C ALA A 294 35.64 11.80 12.19
N ASN A 295 35.66 11.95 13.51
CA ASN A 295 36.62 12.75 14.26
C ASN A 295 37.95 11.98 14.33
N VAL A 296 39.00 12.47 13.66
CA VAL A 296 40.29 11.78 13.61
C VAL A 296 41.26 12.21 14.72
N GLY A 297 40.75 12.88 15.75
CA GLY A 297 41.51 13.43 16.88
C GLY A 297 41.98 14.88 16.63
N GLY A 298 42.45 15.55 17.69
CA GLY A 298 42.99 16.92 17.61
C GLY A 298 41.99 18.00 17.18
N GLY A 299 40.68 17.71 17.15
CA GLY A 299 39.65 18.58 16.60
C GLY A 299 39.51 18.53 15.08
N ALA A 300 40.22 17.63 14.40
CA ALA A 300 40.09 17.41 12.97
C ALA A 300 38.96 16.42 12.65
N ILE A 301 38.12 16.78 11.68
CA ILE A 301 37.09 15.91 11.09
C ILE A 301 37.55 15.53 9.69
N SER A 302 37.48 14.23 9.38
CA SER A 302 37.62 13.72 8.02
C SER A 302 36.25 13.24 7.52
N GLN A 303 36.00 13.43 6.22
CA GLN A 303 34.69 13.17 5.60
C GLN A 303 34.85 12.68 4.16
N MET A 304 33.91 11.85 3.69
CA MET A 304 33.85 11.40 2.29
C MET A 304 32.44 11.58 1.74
N GLY A 305 32.32 12.22 0.58
CA GLY A 305 31.03 12.48 -0.07
C GLY A 305 30.62 11.36 -1.01
N SER A 306 29.30 11.10 -1.07
CA SER A 306 28.63 10.30 -2.09
C SER A 306 28.74 10.95 -3.48
N GLU A 307 28.17 10.31 -4.50
CA GLU A 307 27.80 11.04 -5.72
C GLU A 307 26.74 12.12 -5.44
N VAL A 308 26.62 13.08 -6.38
CA VAL A 308 25.65 14.19 -6.28
C VAL A 308 24.41 13.85 -7.08
N ILE A 309 23.31 13.60 -6.37
CA ILE A 309 21.99 13.38 -6.99
C ILE A 309 21.38 14.74 -7.32
N ASN A 310 21.00 14.95 -8.58
CA ASN A 310 20.25 16.12 -9.01
C ASN A 310 18.80 15.72 -9.28
N VAL A 311 17.86 16.34 -8.59
CA VAL A 311 16.43 16.00 -8.64
C VAL A 311 15.60 17.27 -8.39
N HIS A 312 14.34 17.32 -8.80
CA HIS A 312 13.45 18.41 -8.42
C HIS A 312 12.74 18.09 -7.10
N ASN A 313 12.77 19.05 -6.15
CA ASN A 313 12.33 18.83 -4.77
C ASN A 313 10.86 18.42 -4.59
N LEU A 314 9.93 18.82 -5.47
CA LEU A 314 8.49 18.51 -5.37
C LEU A 314 7.86 17.88 -6.62
N PHE A 315 8.40 18.13 -7.81
CA PHE A 315 7.80 17.80 -9.10
C PHE A 315 8.85 17.21 -10.08
N ASP A 316 8.54 17.12 -11.37
CA ASP A 316 9.44 16.60 -12.41
C ASP A 316 10.59 17.56 -12.71
N ASP A 317 11.74 17.08 -13.19
CA ASP A 317 12.87 17.94 -13.59
C ASP A 317 12.53 18.88 -14.76
N ALA A 318 11.58 18.49 -15.61
CA ALA A 318 10.98 19.30 -16.67
C ALA A 318 10.01 20.41 -16.18
N SER A 319 9.84 20.60 -14.87
CA SER A 319 8.86 21.55 -14.31
C SER A 319 9.26 23.02 -14.42
N GLY A 320 8.24 23.86 -14.64
CA GLY A 320 8.33 25.31 -14.51
C GLY A 320 8.11 25.82 -13.09
N ASN A 321 7.58 27.04 -12.96
CA ASN A 321 7.30 27.71 -11.69
C ASN A 321 5.82 27.65 -11.25
N GLY A 322 5.02 26.80 -11.90
CA GLY A 322 3.58 26.67 -11.67
C GLY A 322 2.74 27.80 -12.27
N GLY A 323 3.27 28.59 -13.21
CA GLY A 323 2.55 29.62 -13.96
C GLY A 323 1.87 29.11 -15.23
N GLU A 324 1.00 29.92 -15.84
CA GLU A 324 0.16 29.54 -17.00
C GLU A 324 0.92 28.96 -18.21
N TYR A 325 2.18 29.37 -18.41
CA TYR A 325 3.07 28.93 -19.50
C TYR A 325 4.36 28.27 -18.95
N SER A 326 4.31 27.78 -17.71
CA SER A 326 5.45 27.24 -16.96
C SER A 326 4.92 26.29 -15.89
N GLU A 327 4.11 25.31 -16.30
CA GLU A 327 3.39 24.41 -15.41
C GLU A 327 4.33 23.53 -14.56
N TYR A 328 3.87 23.11 -13.37
CA TYR A 328 4.50 22.00 -12.65
C TYR A 328 4.12 20.67 -13.31
N ILE A 329 5.10 19.80 -13.57
CA ILE A 329 4.90 18.57 -14.33
C ILE A 329 4.67 17.37 -13.41
N ILE A 330 3.60 16.61 -13.71
CA ILE A 330 3.13 15.48 -12.90
C ILE A 330 3.32 14.17 -13.68
N THR A 331 4.28 13.36 -13.25
CA THR A 331 4.65 12.06 -13.86
C THR A 331 4.37 10.86 -12.96
N LYS A 332 4.24 11.05 -11.64
CA LYS A 332 4.24 9.99 -10.64
C LYS A 332 3.51 10.38 -9.34
N PRO A 333 3.15 9.41 -8.46
CA PRO A 333 2.27 9.64 -7.31
C PRO A 333 2.75 10.74 -6.35
N ARG A 334 4.06 10.84 -6.08
CA ARG A 334 4.63 11.93 -5.26
C ARG A 334 4.27 13.31 -5.80
N HIS A 335 4.39 13.52 -7.11
CA HIS A 335 4.14 14.83 -7.73
C HIS A 335 2.65 15.19 -7.59
N LEU A 336 1.76 14.21 -7.82
CA LEU A 336 0.32 14.38 -7.63
C LEU A 336 -0.02 14.72 -6.17
N ARG A 337 0.64 14.08 -5.19
CA ARG A 337 0.49 14.39 -3.77
C ARG A 337 1.00 15.80 -3.43
N ASN A 338 2.00 16.30 -4.16
CA ASN A 338 2.57 17.64 -3.96
C ASN A 338 1.74 18.79 -4.57
N VAL A 339 0.67 18.51 -5.33
CA VAL A 339 -0.33 19.52 -5.72
C VAL A 339 -0.94 20.20 -4.48
N ASN A 340 -1.06 19.48 -3.37
CA ASN A 340 -1.50 20.00 -2.06
C ASN A 340 -0.67 21.20 -1.56
N LYS A 341 0.59 21.35 -1.99
CA LYS A 341 1.47 22.43 -1.52
C LYS A 341 1.10 23.80 -2.09
N TYR A 342 0.52 23.86 -3.30
CA TYR A 342 0.23 25.12 -4.01
C TYR A 342 -1.06 25.04 -4.83
N LEU A 343 -2.21 25.06 -4.13
CA LEU A 343 -3.55 24.93 -4.72
C LEU A 343 -3.94 26.02 -5.75
N ASP A 344 -3.12 27.07 -5.91
CA ASP A 344 -3.30 28.17 -6.84
C ASP A 344 -2.51 28.04 -8.16
N LYS A 345 -1.75 26.95 -8.36
CA LYS A 345 -0.79 26.81 -9.47
C LYS A 345 -1.29 25.98 -10.65
N HIS A 346 -0.56 26.11 -11.76
CA HIS A 346 -0.81 25.39 -13.00
C HIS A 346 0.00 24.08 -13.02
N TYR A 347 -0.68 22.99 -13.35
CA TYR A 347 -0.21 21.61 -13.29
C TYR A 347 -0.53 20.88 -14.59
N LYS A 348 0.42 20.08 -15.05
CA LYS A 348 0.28 19.30 -16.28
C LYS A 348 0.75 17.87 -16.07
N GLN A 349 -0.16 16.92 -16.24
CA GLN A 349 0.15 15.50 -16.17
C GLN A 349 0.69 14.99 -17.52
N THR A 350 1.80 14.27 -17.48
CA THR A 350 2.55 13.79 -18.67
C THR A 350 2.80 12.29 -18.69
N ALA A 351 2.30 11.56 -17.69
CA ALA A 351 2.31 10.09 -17.62
C ALA A 351 1.02 9.54 -16.98
N ASP A 352 0.72 8.25 -17.18
CA ASP A 352 -0.39 7.57 -16.50
C ASP A 352 0.03 7.16 -15.08
N ILE A 353 -0.58 7.77 -14.06
CA ILE A 353 -0.22 7.59 -12.64
C ILE A 353 -0.92 6.34 -12.10
N ASP A 354 -0.21 5.52 -11.34
CA ASP A 354 -0.78 4.37 -10.62
C ASP A 354 -0.77 4.63 -9.11
N LEU A 355 -1.92 4.46 -8.45
CA LEU A 355 -2.06 4.64 -7.00
C LEU A 355 -2.30 3.32 -6.26
N ALA A 356 -2.02 2.17 -6.91
CA ALA A 356 -2.07 0.87 -6.28
C ALA A 356 -1.12 0.80 -5.06
N ASN A 357 -1.68 0.49 -3.88
CA ASN A 357 -0.99 0.46 -2.57
C ASN A 357 -0.52 1.82 -2.02
N VAL A 358 -0.93 2.95 -2.63
CA VAL A 358 -0.60 4.31 -2.15
C VAL A 358 -1.75 4.86 -1.31
N ASP A 359 -1.53 5.25 -0.04
CA ASP A 359 -2.52 6.05 0.70
C ASP A 359 -2.53 7.48 0.14
N PHE A 360 -3.39 7.70 -0.85
CA PHE A 360 -3.59 8.99 -1.49
C PHE A 360 -4.90 9.61 -0.96
N SER A 361 -4.79 10.68 -0.17
CA SER A 361 -5.92 11.51 0.23
C SER A 361 -6.26 12.57 -0.83
N PRO A 362 -7.53 13.05 -0.89
CA PRO A 362 -7.96 14.15 -1.76
C PRO A 362 -7.01 15.35 -1.76
N ILE A 363 -6.90 16.02 -2.91
CA ILE A 363 -6.16 17.27 -3.02
C ILE A 363 -6.91 18.37 -2.25
N CYS A 364 -6.32 18.83 -1.15
CA CYS A 364 -6.89 19.68 -0.12
C CYS A 364 -5.81 20.55 0.53
N ALA A 365 -6.20 21.55 1.32
CA ALA A 365 -5.28 22.23 2.23
C ALA A 365 -5.08 21.40 3.50
N ASP A 366 -6.18 21.07 4.17
CA ASP A 366 -6.21 20.33 5.45
C ASP A 366 -7.38 19.34 5.52
N LEU A 367 -7.34 18.47 6.52
CA LEU A 367 -8.48 17.68 6.97
C LEU A 367 -8.96 18.21 8.33
N VAL A 368 -10.05 18.97 8.34
CA VAL A 368 -10.59 19.64 9.55
C VAL A 368 -11.94 19.05 9.90
N ALA A 369 -12.10 18.53 11.13
CA ALA A 369 -13.35 17.95 11.64
C ALA A 369 -13.99 16.90 10.70
N ASN A 370 -13.16 16.05 10.07
CA ASN A 370 -13.53 15.08 9.04
C ASN A 370 -14.07 15.70 7.73
N VAL A 371 -13.71 16.93 7.40
CA VAL A 371 -13.99 17.56 6.10
C VAL A 371 -12.67 17.93 5.43
N TYR A 372 -12.45 17.50 4.19
CA TYR A 372 -11.30 17.97 3.41
C TYR A 372 -11.55 19.42 2.94
N THR A 373 -10.65 20.33 3.32
CA THR A 373 -10.80 21.79 3.15
C THR A 373 -9.81 22.36 2.12
N GLY A 374 -9.83 23.68 1.92
CA GLY A 374 -9.04 24.35 0.88
C GLY A 374 -9.68 24.23 -0.50
N ASN A 375 -9.48 25.26 -1.31
CA ASN A 375 -10.01 25.34 -2.68
C ASN A 375 -8.85 25.27 -3.67
N PHE A 376 -8.92 24.35 -4.62
CA PHE A 376 -8.05 24.38 -5.80
C PHE A 376 -8.53 25.48 -6.74
N THR A 377 -7.73 26.54 -6.91
CA THR A 377 -8.00 27.69 -7.80
C THR A 377 -7.05 27.77 -8.99
N GLY A 378 -6.10 26.84 -9.09
CA GLY A 378 -5.20 26.70 -10.23
C GLY A 378 -5.81 25.92 -11.39
N VAL A 379 -4.93 25.38 -12.26
CA VAL A 379 -5.32 24.56 -13.42
C VAL A 379 -4.64 23.20 -13.32
N TYR A 380 -5.39 22.11 -13.46
CA TYR A 380 -4.85 20.76 -13.62
C TYR A 380 -5.27 20.21 -14.98
N ASP A 381 -4.30 19.93 -15.85
CA ASP A 381 -4.53 19.40 -17.20
C ASP A 381 -3.82 18.06 -17.41
N ALA A 382 -4.57 17.04 -17.82
CA ALA A 382 -4.06 15.71 -18.16
C ALA A 382 -4.20 15.36 -19.66
N ALA A 383 -4.15 16.36 -20.54
CA ALA A 383 -4.13 16.17 -22.00
C ALA A 383 -2.94 15.28 -22.47
N LYS A 384 -3.27 14.15 -23.10
CA LYS A 384 -2.33 13.20 -23.72
C LYS A 384 -2.32 13.28 -25.24
N GLY A 385 -3.51 13.47 -25.83
CA GLY A 385 -3.73 13.58 -27.26
C GLY A 385 -3.75 15.02 -27.77
N SER A 386 -4.14 15.19 -29.04
CA SER A 386 -4.30 16.53 -29.65
C SER A 386 -5.43 17.32 -28.97
N ILE A 387 -5.27 18.63 -28.85
CA ILE A 387 -6.35 19.53 -28.40
C ILE A 387 -7.40 19.61 -29.52
N VAL A 388 -8.63 19.19 -29.23
CA VAL A 388 -9.75 19.12 -30.19
C VAL A 388 -10.67 20.34 -30.13
N ASP A 389 -10.63 21.10 -29.04
CA ASP A 389 -11.34 22.39 -28.90
C ASP A 389 -10.44 23.42 -28.20
N ALA A 390 -10.28 24.59 -28.82
CA ALA A 390 -9.32 25.60 -28.39
C ALA A 390 -9.79 26.46 -27.21
N ASN A 391 -11.07 26.43 -26.85
CA ASN A 391 -11.67 27.25 -25.79
C ASN A 391 -11.68 26.48 -24.45
N THR A 392 -12.18 25.26 -24.50
CA THR A 392 -12.20 24.29 -23.38
C THR A 392 -10.83 23.67 -23.11
N LYS A 393 -9.94 23.68 -24.11
CA LYS A 393 -8.68 22.91 -24.13
C LYS A 393 -8.90 21.40 -23.95
N ARG A 394 -10.05 20.88 -24.40
CA ARG A 394 -10.33 19.45 -24.40
C ARG A 394 -9.37 18.71 -25.33
N SER A 395 -8.83 17.58 -24.89
CA SER A 395 -7.98 16.70 -25.69
C SER A 395 -8.75 15.54 -26.35
N SER A 396 -8.15 14.91 -27.35
CA SER A 396 -8.64 13.65 -27.94
C SER A 396 -8.41 12.44 -27.02
N GLU A 397 -7.38 12.51 -26.18
CA GLU A 397 -6.99 11.46 -25.23
C GLU A 397 -6.50 12.08 -23.91
N GLN A 398 -6.70 11.35 -22.82
CA GLN A 398 -6.45 11.76 -21.44
C GLN A 398 -5.40 10.84 -20.80
N TYR A 399 -4.50 11.40 -19.99
CA TYR A 399 -3.70 10.61 -19.06
C TYR A 399 -4.58 10.10 -17.92
N LYS A 400 -4.18 8.95 -17.37
CA LYS A 400 -4.96 8.24 -16.35
C LYS A 400 -4.42 8.44 -14.93
N ILE A 401 -5.31 8.34 -13.96
CA ILE A 401 -4.99 8.05 -12.55
C ILE A 401 -5.67 6.72 -12.22
N LYS A 402 -4.88 5.69 -11.93
CA LYS A 402 -5.30 4.28 -11.89
C LYS A 402 -5.35 3.74 -10.46
N ASN A 403 -6.24 2.76 -10.25
CA ASN A 403 -6.27 1.87 -9.09
C ASN A 403 -6.39 2.56 -7.71
N TRP A 404 -6.87 3.81 -7.70
CA TRP A 404 -6.96 4.62 -6.48
C TRP A 404 -8.03 4.09 -5.52
N THR A 405 -7.64 3.80 -4.29
CA THR A 405 -8.56 3.38 -3.23
C THR A 405 -8.67 4.47 -2.16
N LEU A 406 -9.87 5.04 -1.99
CA LEU A 406 -10.17 6.03 -0.95
C LEU A 406 -11.26 5.51 -0.01
N SER A 407 -10.87 4.78 1.04
CA SER A 407 -11.79 4.24 2.04
C SER A 407 -11.92 5.15 3.27
N LYS A 408 -12.37 6.39 3.08
CA LYS A 408 -12.48 7.41 4.15
C LYS A 408 -13.95 7.67 4.51
N GLY A 409 -14.67 6.61 4.89
CA GLY A 409 -16.13 6.63 5.15
C GLY A 409 -16.60 7.52 6.32
N SER A 410 -15.69 8.16 7.06
CA SER A 410 -15.99 9.21 8.05
C SER A 410 -15.95 10.63 7.46
N ASN A 411 -15.41 10.81 6.24
CA ASN A 411 -14.94 12.10 5.75
C ASN A 411 -15.83 12.69 4.65
N SER A 412 -16.05 14.00 4.68
CA SER A 412 -16.76 14.75 3.64
C SER A 412 -15.79 15.41 2.64
N ASN A 413 -16.29 15.75 1.45
CA ASN A 413 -15.53 16.30 0.31
C ASN A 413 -14.51 15.29 -0.25
N CYS A 414 -14.99 14.11 -0.63
CA CYS A 414 -14.14 13.03 -1.15
C CYS A 414 -14.16 13.00 -2.69
N GLY A 415 -13.07 13.45 -3.29
CA GLY A 415 -12.76 13.32 -4.73
C GLY A 415 -11.27 13.54 -4.95
N LEU A 416 -10.77 13.41 -6.19
CA LEU A 416 -9.36 13.69 -6.49
C LEU A 416 -8.96 15.08 -5.99
N PHE A 417 -9.86 16.05 -6.12
CA PHE A 417 -9.84 17.33 -5.43
C PHE A 417 -10.97 17.36 -4.39
N ALA A 418 -10.67 17.89 -3.21
CA ALA A 418 -11.69 18.08 -2.17
C ALA A 418 -12.70 19.16 -2.58
N ASN A 419 -12.20 20.34 -2.94
CA ASN A 419 -12.98 21.46 -3.45
C ASN A 419 -12.25 22.13 -4.62
N ILE A 420 -12.94 22.34 -5.74
CA ILE A 420 -12.48 23.20 -6.84
C ILE A 420 -13.11 24.58 -6.64
N GLY A 421 -12.31 25.62 -6.45
CA GLY A 421 -12.75 27.01 -6.27
C GLY A 421 -13.20 27.66 -7.59
N THR A 422 -13.73 28.89 -7.54
CA THR A 422 -14.38 29.56 -8.70
C THR A 422 -13.51 29.67 -9.95
N GLU A 423 -12.22 29.95 -9.76
CA GLU A 423 -11.24 30.08 -10.86
C GLU A 423 -10.58 28.73 -11.21
N GLY A 424 -10.81 27.69 -10.41
CA GLY A 424 -10.18 26.39 -10.56
C GLY A 424 -10.67 25.63 -11.78
N ILE A 425 -9.74 25.07 -12.56
CA ILE A 425 -10.04 24.27 -13.75
C ILE A 425 -9.35 22.91 -13.65
N VAL A 426 -10.14 21.83 -13.60
CA VAL A 426 -9.63 20.45 -13.73
C VAL A 426 -10.12 19.89 -15.05
N ARG A 427 -9.20 19.51 -15.94
CA ARG A 427 -9.54 19.04 -17.28
C ARG A 427 -8.74 17.83 -17.75
N ASN A 428 -9.33 17.10 -18.69
CA ASN A 428 -8.71 15.98 -19.39
C ASN A 428 -8.23 14.83 -18.47
N VAL A 429 -8.87 14.61 -17.31
CA VAL A 429 -8.46 13.58 -16.33
C VAL A 429 -9.30 12.31 -16.48
N SER A 430 -8.66 11.15 -16.65
CA SER A 430 -9.34 9.83 -16.62
C SER A 430 -9.03 9.06 -15.33
N ILE A 431 -10.05 8.76 -14.53
CA ILE A 431 -9.95 7.92 -13.33
C ILE A 431 -10.28 6.47 -13.70
N GLU A 432 -9.34 5.54 -13.50
CA GLU A 432 -9.46 4.14 -13.90
C GLU A 432 -9.38 3.18 -12.70
N ASN A 433 -10.33 2.23 -12.62
CA ASN A 433 -10.40 1.20 -11.56
C ASN A 433 -10.35 1.77 -10.12
N ALA A 434 -10.93 2.94 -9.88
CA ALA A 434 -10.93 3.55 -8.55
C ALA A 434 -12.06 3.02 -7.66
N VAL A 435 -11.78 2.87 -6.35
CA VAL A 435 -12.75 2.47 -5.32
C VAL A 435 -12.84 3.60 -4.29
N ILE A 436 -13.91 4.38 -4.33
CA ILE A 436 -14.06 5.62 -3.57
C ILE A 436 -15.27 5.52 -2.63
N THR A 437 -15.04 5.66 -1.33
CA THR A 437 -16.08 5.66 -0.29
C THR A 437 -15.86 6.84 0.66
N GLY A 438 -16.77 7.80 0.65
CA GLY A 438 -16.79 8.96 1.56
C GLY A 438 -18.06 9.05 2.38
N LYS A 439 -18.10 9.94 3.37
CA LYS A 439 -19.31 10.24 4.15
C LYS A 439 -20.36 10.96 3.31
N ALA A 440 -19.96 12.09 2.72
CA ALA A 440 -20.83 13.04 2.01
C ALA A 440 -20.01 13.89 1.04
N LYS A 441 -20.67 14.50 0.03
CA LYS A 441 -20.03 15.27 -1.05
C LYS A 441 -18.91 14.46 -1.70
N VAL A 442 -19.29 13.42 -2.45
CA VAL A 442 -18.39 12.41 -3.02
C VAL A 442 -18.50 12.38 -4.55
N GLY A 443 -17.36 12.36 -5.25
CA GLY A 443 -17.28 12.08 -6.68
C GLY A 443 -15.84 12.02 -7.18
N ALA A 444 -15.56 11.27 -8.25
CA ALA A 444 -14.18 10.87 -8.57
C ALA A 444 -13.22 12.04 -8.81
N ILE A 445 -13.69 13.13 -9.41
CA ILE A 445 -12.87 14.32 -9.68
C ILE A 445 -12.98 15.31 -8.53
N ALA A 446 -14.18 15.59 -8.03
CA ALA A 446 -14.41 16.60 -7.01
C ALA A 446 -15.46 16.21 -5.96
N GLY A 447 -15.14 16.43 -4.69
CA GLY A 447 -16.15 16.43 -3.63
C GLY A 447 -17.13 17.62 -3.78
N SER A 448 -16.56 18.82 -3.94
CA SER A 448 -17.27 20.08 -4.17
C SER A 448 -16.66 20.85 -5.36
N CYS A 449 -17.48 21.55 -6.15
CA CYS A 449 -17.02 22.35 -7.29
C CYS A 449 -17.78 23.67 -7.45
N LEU A 450 -17.02 24.77 -7.47
CA LEU A 450 -17.42 26.14 -7.77
C LEU A 450 -16.87 26.60 -9.14
N GLY A 451 -15.77 25.98 -9.60
CA GLY A 451 -15.11 26.23 -10.88
C GLY A 451 -15.51 25.23 -11.97
N LYS A 452 -14.53 24.76 -12.76
CA LYS A 452 -14.79 23.96 -13.97
C LYS A 452 -14.20 22.55 -13.92
N VAL A 453 -15.00 21.57 -14.32
CA VAL A 453 -14.58 20.19 -14.61
C VAL A 453 -14.89 19.87 -16.08
N ILE A 454 -13.86 19.64 -16.89
CA ILE A 454 -13.97 19.60 -18.35
C ILE A 454 -13.32 18.34 -18.94
N SER A 455 -14.07 17.51 -19.66
CA SER A 455 -13.56 16.26 -20.25
C SER A 455 -12.86 15.36 -19.23
N CYS A 456 -13.50 15.18 -18.07
CA CYS A 456 -13.03 14.25 -17.07
C CYS A 456 -13.93 13.01 -17.03
N HIS A 457 -13.32 11.85 -16.83
CA HIS A 457 -13.96 10.56 -17.10
C HIS A 457 -13.70 9.56 -15.97
N THR A 458 -14.68 8.71 -15.65
CA THR A 458 -14.43 7.46 -14.91
C THR A 458 -14.53 6.28 -15.86
N ILE A 459 -13.57 5.36 -15.79
CA ILE A 459 -13.43 4.20 -16.67
C ILE A 459 -13.01 2.95 -15.88
N GLY A 460 -12.98 1.80 -16.55
CA GLY A 460 -12.67 0.52 -15.94
C GLY A 460 -13.69 0.08 -14.89
N SER A 461 -13.29 -0.80 -13.98
CA SER A 461 -14.16 -1.39 -12.95
C SER A 461 -14.32 -0.49 -11.72
N SER A 462 -14.49 0.81 -11.93
CA SER A 462 -14.57 1.80 -10.84
C SER A 462 -15.88 1.71 -10.05
N ASN A 463 -15.82 1.97 -8.74
CA ASN A 463 -16.96 2.04 -7.82
C ASN A 463 -16.87 3.28 -6.94
N ILE A 464 -17.97 4.03 -6.80
CA ILE A 464 -18.03 5.29 -6.05
C ILE A 464 -19.28 5.27 -5.18
N SER A 465 -19.11 5.48 -3.88
CA SER A 465 -20.15 5.24 -2.88
C SER A 465 -20.13 6.24 -1.72
N THR A 466 -21.26 6.35 -1.02
CA THR A 466 -21.36 7.04 0.27
C THR A 466 -21.62 6.07 1.41
N SER A 467 -21.17 6.42 2.62
CA SER A 467 -21.35 5.59 3.83
C SER A 467 -22.49 6.08 4.74
N ALA A 468 -22.76 7.38 4.80
CA ALA A 468 -23.74 7.95 5.72
C ALA A 468 -25.18 7.68 5.26
N THR A 469 -26.12 7.54 6.20
CA THR A 469 -27.53 7.21 5.88
C THR A 469 -28.55 8.25 6.35
N THR A 470 -28.12 9.27 7.09
CA THR A 470 -28.99 10.21 7.81
C THR A 470 -28.58 11.69 7.70
N ASP A 471 -27.37 12.01 7.26
CA ASP A 471 -26.93 13.41 7.06
C ASP A 471 -27.67 14.09 5.90
N THR A 472 -27.91 15.41 6.02
CA THR A 472 -28.64 16.20 5.02
C THR A 472 -27.80 16.54 3.77
N GLU A 473 -26.46 16.48 3.86
CA GLU A 473 -25.54 16.84 2.78
C GLU A 473 -25.00 15.64 1.98
N ILE A 474 -25.64 14.48 2.07
CA ILE A 474 -25.20 13.29 1.34
C ILE A 474 -25.46 13.53 -0.15
N HIS A 475 -24.39 13.83 -0.88
CA HIS A 475 -24.40 14.11 -2.31
C HIS A 475 -23.33 13.22 -2.96
N LEU A 476 -23.75 12.39 -3.91
CA LEU A 476 -22.90 11.41 -4.59
C LEU A 476 -23.04 11.58 -6.10
N GLY A 477 -21.96 11.95 -6.78
CA GLY A 477 -21.87 12.00 -8.24
C GLY A 477 -20.72 11.13 -8.73
N GLY A 478 -20.79 10.58 -9.95
CA GLY A 478 -19.63 9.87 -10.52
C GLY A 478 -18.42 10.79 -10.78
N ILE A 479 -18.66 12.06 -11.10
CA ILE A 479 -17.61 13.05 -11.38
C ILE A 479 -17.53 14.10 -10.27
N VAL A 480 -18.68 14.70 -9.88
CA VAL A 480 -18.75 15.75 -8.85
C VAL A 480 -19.83 15.45 -7.81
N GLY A 481 -19.47 15.44 -6.52
CA GLY A 481 -20.46 15.27 -5.45
C GLY A 481 -21.45 16.43 -5.36
N TYR A 482 -20.94 17.66 -5.25
CA TYR A 482 -21.70 18.88 -5.06
C TYR A 482 -21.23 20.00 -6.01
N LEU A 483 -22.11 20.49 -6.87
CA LEU A 483 -21.84 21.58 -7.82
C LEU A 483 -22.61 22.84 -7.40
N THR A 484 -21.94 23.98 -7.31
CA THR A 484 -22.54 25.21 -6.75
C THR A 484 -21.99 26.48 -7.40
N GLU A 485 -22.66 27.61 -7.18
CA GLU A 485 -22.26 28.93 -7.67
C GLU A 485 -22.07 28.98 -9.20
N LYS A 486 -20.83 29.21 -9.66
CA LYS A 486 -20.45 29.27 -11.09
C LYS A 486 -20.08 27.89 -11.68
N GLY A 487 -20.30 26.82 -10.92
CA GLY A 487 -19.85 25.47 -11.24
C GLY A 487 -20.26 24.99 -12.63
N GLU A 488 -19.27 24.58 -13.42
CA GLU A 488 -19.46 23.99 -14.75
C GLU A 488 -18.95 22.55 -14.78
N VAL A 489 -19.78 21.60 -15.24
CA VAL A 489 -19.34 20.24 -15.58
C VAL A 489 -19.66 20.01 -17.06
N SER A 490 -18.63 19.92 -17.90
CA SER A 490 -18.80 19.80 -19.35
C SER A 490 -17.96 18.69 -20.00
N TYR A 491 -18.52 18.01 -21.01
CA TYR A 491 -17.88 16.92 -21.76
C TYR A 491 -17.44 15.70 -20.93
N CYS A 492 -17.93 15.56 -19.69
CA CYS A 492 -17.51 14.51 -18.76
C CYS A 492 -18.29 13.20 -18.93
N SER A 493 -17.71 12.06 -18.54
CA SER A 493 -18.45 10.78 -18.59
C SER A 493 -18.20 9.84 -17.41
N ASN A 494 -19.27 9.30 -16.81
CA ASN A 494 -19.17 8.29 -15.78
C ASN A 494 -19.47 6.88 -16.31
N ALA A 495 -18.51 5.96 -16.18
CA ALA A 495 -18.73 4.51 -16.33
C ALA A 495 -18.69 3.75 -14.98
N ALA A 496 -18.25 4.40 -13.89
CA ALA A 496 -18.19 3.79 -12.56
C ALA A 496 -19.59 3.41 -12.04
N THR A 497 -19.66 2.33 -11.27
CA THR A 497 -20.89 2.00 -10.51
C THR A 497 -21.04 2.97 -9.34
N ILE A 498 -22.20 3.59 -9.22
CA ILE A 498 -22.54 4.58 -8.20
C ILE A 498 -23.50 3.95 -7.20
N ASP A 499 -23.07 3.77 -5.95
CA ASP A 499 -23.87 3.14 -4.88
C ASP A 499 -24.15 4.12 -3.73
N GLY A 500 -25.37 4.66 -3.74
CA GLY A 500 -25.83 5.68 -2.80
C GLY A 500 -26.47 5.11 -1.54
N SER A 501 -25.94 5.50 -0.40
CA SER A 501 -26.47 5.14 0.94
C SER A 501 -27.66 5.99 1.38
N ALA A 502 -27.78 7.24 0.91
CA ALA A 502 -28.92 8.15 1.07
C ALA A 502 -28.72 9.42 0.21
N GLY A 503 -29.53 10.46 0.46
CA GLY A 503 -29.29 11.81 -0.07
C GLY A 503 -29.57 11.96 -1.56
N CYS A 504 -28.78 12.75 -2.27
CA CYS A 504 -28.95 13.01 -3.70
C CYS A 504 -27.87 12.31 -4.52
N VAL A 505 -28.28 11.43 -5.44
CA VAL A 505 -27.39 10.50 -6.13
C VAL A 505 -27.49 10.68 -7.65
N GLY A 506 -26.37 11.02 -8.28
CA GLY A 506 -26.27 11.25 -9.73
C GLY A 506 -25.20 10.38 -10.37
N GLY A 507 -25.41 9.92 -11.60
CA GLY A 507 -24.34 9.26 -12.36
C GLY A 507 -23.17 10.20 -12.66
N VAL A 508 -23.41 11.51 -12.83
CA VAL A 508 -22.35 12.50 -13.08
C VAL A 508 -22.24 13.50 -11.92
N VAL A 509 -23.35 14.13 -11.50
CA VAL A 509 -23.38 15.15 -10.44
C VAL A 509 -24.41 14.82 -9.36
N GLY A 510 -24.01 14.73 -8.09
CA GLY A 510 -24.91 14.34 -7.00
C GLY A 510 -25.98 15.38 -6.69
N MET A 511 -25.54 16.61 -6.40
CA MET A 511 -26.41 17.75 -6.10
C MET A 511 -25.92 19.01 -6.81
N VAL A 512 -26.85 19.80 -7.35
CA VAL A 512 -26.61 21.12 -7.93
C VAL A 512 -27.31 22.19 -7.09
N MET A 513 -26.60 23.23 -6.68
CA MET A 513 -27.13 24.34 -5.88
C MET A 513 -26.88 25.70 -6.55
N ARG A 514 -27.97 26.39 -6.89
CA ARG A 514 -27.98 27.76 -7.41
C ARG A 514 -27.97 28.78 -6.25
N ASP A 515 -27.10 29.79 -6.31
CA ASP A 515 -27.20 30.96 -5.43
C ASP A 515 -28.08 32.06 -6.06
N ALA A 516 -28.23 33.22 -5.42
CA ALA A 516 -29.11 34.28 -5.93
C ALA A 516 -28.62 34.91 -7.26
N ASN A 517 -27.34 34.76 -7.60
CA ASN A 517 -26.66 35.44 -8.71
C ASN A 517 -26.03 34.48 -9.73
N ASN A 518 -25.61 33.28 -9.32
CA ASN A 518 -24.98 32.30 -10.21
C ASN A 518 -25.80 30.99 -10.31
N ALA A 519 -26.03 30.53 -11.54
CA ALA A 519 -26.68 29.26 -11.84
C ALA A 519 -25.65 28.29 -12.45
N PRO A 520 -25.35 27.15 -11.81
CA PRO A 520 -24.45 26.13 -12.36
C PRO A 520 -24.94 25.53 -13.69
N ALA A 521 -24.02 24.98 -14.47
CA ALA A 521 -24.30 24.38 -15.77
C ALA A 521 -23.70 22.97 -15.93
N ILE A 522 -24.49 22.08 -16.53
CA ILE A 522 -24.08 20.69 -16.85
C ILE A 522 -24.33 20.47 -18.34
N SER A 523 -23.29 20.12 -19.10
CA SER A 523 -23.45 19.92 -20.55
C SER A 523 -22.57 18.84 -21.18
N TYR A 524 -23.01 18.25 -22.29
CA TYR A 524 -22.25 17.21 -23.00
C TYR A 524 -21.83 16.01 -22.12
N CYS A 525 -22.61 15.73 -21.05
CA CYS A 525 -22.25 14.76 -20.02
C CYS A 525 -22.94 13.41 -20.24
N ILE A 526 -22.21 12.31 -20.03
CA ILE A 526 -22.68 10.94 -20.29
C ILE A 526 -22.59 10.08 -19.03
N ASN A 527 -23.63 9.31 -18.71
CA ASN A 527 -23.53 8.20 -17.77
C ASN A 527 -23.80 6.85 -18.43
N SER A 528 -22.85 5.93 -18.31
CA SER A 528 -22.98 4.52 -18.64
C SER A 528 -22.89 3.60 -17.41
N GLY A 529 -22.42 4.11 -16.28
CA GLY A 529 -22.39 3.39 -15.01
C GLY A 529 -23.78 3.12 -14.43
N ASN A 530 -23.94 2.02 -13.69
CA ASN A 530 -25.18 1.78 -12.95
C ASN A 530 -25.26 2.72 -11.74
N VAL A 531 -26.43 3.30 -11.50
CA VAL A 531 -26.71 4.24 -10.40
C VAL A 531 -27.78 3.65 -9.49
N VAL A 532 -27.41 3.32 -8.26
CA VAL A 532 -28.29 2.64 -7.29
C VAL A 532 -28.40 3.46 -6.02
N CYS A 533 -29.56 3.44 -5.38
CA CYS A 533 -29.68 3.87 -3.98
C CYS A 533 -30.78 3.09 -3.26
N ASN A 534 -30.42 2.54 -2.09
CA ASN A 534 -31.30 1.68 -1.29
C ASN A 534 -32.04 2.41 -0.16
N ASN A 535 -32.00 3.75 -0.18
CA ASN A 535 -32.61 4.64 0.80
C ASN A 535 -33.49 5.72 0.11
N LYS A 536 -34.14 6.59 0.88
CA LYS A 536 -35.10 7.59 0.37
C LYS A 536 -34.40 8.77 -0.31
N SER A 537 -34.33 8.74 -1.64
CA SER A 537 -33.48 9.61 -2.45
C SER A 537 -34.10 10.02 -3.79
N PRO A 538 -33.79 11.23 -4.30
CA PRO A 538 -33.79 11.50 -5.73
C PRO A 538 -32.55 10.88 -6.40
N LEU A 539 -32.73 10.21 -7.53
CA LEU A 539 -31.69 9.56 -8.31
C LEU A 539 -31.76 10.05 -9.76
N GLY A 540 -30.64 10.51 -10.31
CA GLY A 540 -30.51 10.82 -11.74
C GLY A 540 -29.42 10.00 -12.37
N GLY A 541 -29.64 9.49 -13.59
CA GLY A 541 -28.53 8.97 -14.39
C GLY A 541 -27.48 10.05 -14.69
N VAL A 542 -27.85 11.34 -14.76
CA VAL A 542 -26.87 12.44 -14.88
C VAL A 542 -26.78 13.27 -13.59
N VAL A 543 -27.91 13.82 -13.12
CA VAL A 543 -27.97 14.74 -11.96
C VAL A 543 -28.94 14.24 -10.90
N GLY A 544 -28.48 14.02 -9.67
CA GLY A 544 -29.33 13.52 -8.58
C GLY A 544 -30.45 14.47 -8.19
N SER A 545 -30.10 15.67 -7.72
CA SER A 545 -31.06 16.73 -7.41
C SER A 545 -30.53 18.12 -7.73
N MET A 546 -31.43 19.06 -7.99
CA MET A 546 -31.13 20.47 -8.25
C MET A 546 -32.01 21.37 -7.37
N GLY A 547 -31.39 22.34 -6.70
CA GLY A 547 -32.02 23.24 -5.74
C GLY A 547 -31.28 24.57 -5.62
N GLY A 548 -31.59 25.33 -4.56
CA GLY A 548 -30.98 26.63 -4.29
C GLY A 548 -32.00 27.75 -4.12
N THR A 549 -31.52 28.99 -4.23
CA THR A 549 -32.36 30.20 -4.11
C THR A 549 -33.15 30.46 -5.40
N ALA A 550 -34.18 31.29 -5.33
CA ALA A 550 -34.79 31.90 -6.52
C ALA A 550 -33.77 32.83 -7.22
N GLY A 551 -33.68 32.75 -8.54
CA GLY A 551 -32.75 33.53 -9.36
C GLY A 551 -33.31 33.73 -10.77
N THR A 552 -32.77 34.68 -11.53
CA THR A 552 -33.28 35.06 -12.86
C THR A 552 -33.09 33.97 -13.90
N ASP A 553 -31.95 33.28 -13.86
CA ASP A 553 -31.57 32.28 -14.85
C ASP A 553 -31.85 30.85 -14.34
N PRO A 554 -32.42 29.97 -15.18
CA PRO A 554 -32.63 28.58 -14.82
C PRO A 554 -31.31 27.80 -14.79
N ILE A 555 -31.24 26.78 -13.93
CA ILE A 555 -30.16 25.78 -14.00
C ILE A 555 -30.30 25.02 -15.33
N LYS A 556 -29.19 24.84 -16.06
CA LYS A 556 -29.18 24.23 -17.40
C LYS A 556 -28.53 22.85 -17.39
N VAL A 557 -29.26 21.86 -17.89
CA VAL A 557 -28.78 20.50 -18.17
C VAL A 557 -28.99 20.22 -19.66
N THR A 558 -27.93 20.31 -20.44
CA THR A 558 -28.03 20.41 -21.91
C THR A 558 -27.13 19.42 -22.63
N THR A 559 -27.64 18.69 -23.62
CA THR A 559 -26.84 17.72 -24.40
C THR A 559 -26.31 16.57 -23.54
N CYS A 560 -27.12 16.05 -22.63
CA CYS A 560 -26.72 15.03 -21.66
C CYS A 560 -27.36 13.64 -21.94
N ILE A 561 -26.63 12.57 -21.64
CA ILE A 561 -27.02 11.18 -21.92
C ILE A 561 -27.04 10.34 -20.65
N ASN A 562 -28.04 9.47 -20.51
CA ASN A 562 -27.93 8.28 -19.68
C ASN A 562 -28.18 6.98 -20.47
N ILE A 563 -27.20 6.08 -20.47
CA ILE A 563 -27.33 4.69 -20.94
C ILE A 563 -27.17 3.66 -19.81
N GLY A 564 -26.66 4.07 -18.64
CA GLY A 564 -26.57 3.22 -17.44
C GLY A 564 -27.92 3.01 -16.76
N ASN A 565 -28.09 1.93 -16.00
CA ASN A 565 -29.37 1.67 -15.31
C ASN A 565 -29.47 2.49 -14.02
N VAL A 566 -30.66 3.02 -13.71
CA VAL A 566 -30.92 3.84 -12.52
C VAL A 566 -31.99 3.17 -11.66
N SER A 567 -31.67 2.82 -10.41
CA SER A 567 -32.55 2.02 -9.55
C SER A 567 -32.66 2.56 -8.12
N GLY A 568 -33.86 2.98 -7.73
CA GLY A 568 -34.18 3.46 -6.38
C GLY A 568 -35.22 2.58 -5.70
N SER A 569 -34.82 1.81 -4.68
CA SER A 569 -35.67 0.76 -4.08
C SER A 569 -36.63 1.24 -2.98
N GLN A 570 -36.56 2.51 -2.54
CA GLN A 570 -37.41 3.01 -1.46
C GLN A 570 -38.66 3.79 -1.89
N ALA A 571 -39.65 3.68 -1.00
CA ALA A 571 -40.90 4.43 -0.96
C ALA A 571 -40.71 5.93 -1.28
N ASN A 572 -41.35 6.38 -2.36
CA ASN A 572 -41.32 7.77 -2.88
C ASN A 572 -39.99 8.22 -3.51
N ASN A 573 -39.07 7.33 -3.88
CA ASN A 573 -37.87 7.75 -4.63
C ASN A 573 -38.25 8.48 -5.93
N GLN A 574 -37.44 9.48 -6.31
CA GLN A 574 -37.62 10.27 -7.53
C GLN A 574 -36.48 9.92 -8.51
N VAL A 575 -36.69 8.90 -9.33
CA VAL A 575 -35.65 8.28 -10.18
C VAL A 575 -35.87 8.71 -11.63
N ALA A 576 -34.82 9.15 -12.31
CA ALA A 576 -34.87 9.35 -13.76
C ALA A 576 -33.53 9.19 -14.48
N GLY A 577 -33.59 9.09 -15.81
CA GLY A 577 -32.40 9.01 -16.65
C GLY A 577 -31.55 10.28 -16.63
N ILE A 578 -32.12 11.49 -16.72
CA ILE A 578 -31.32 12.73 -16.66
C ILE A 578 -31.30 13.31 -15.24
N VAL A 579 -32.43 13.80 -14.73
CA VAL A 579 -32.51 14.52 -13.43
C VAL A 579 -33.46 13.84 -12.46
N GLY A 580 -32.99 13.39 -11.29
CA GLY A 580 -33.88 12.79 -10.29
C GLY A 580 -34.95 13.78 -9.78
N ARG A 581 -34.50 14.96 -9.34
CA ARG A 581 -35.40 16.05 -8.90
C ARG A 581 -34.85 17.45 -9.23
N ALA A 582 -35.72 18.36 -9.64
CA ALA A 582 -35.49 19.81 -9.57
C ALA A 582 -36.57 20.49 -8.72
N VAL A 583 -36.18 21.43 -7.85
CA VAL A 583 -37.11 22.26 -7.04
C VAL A 583 -36.96 23.77 -7.32
N VAL A 584 -36.15 24.13 -8.31
CA VAL A 584 -35.85 25.50 -8.76
C VAL A 584 -35.98 25.58 -10.27
N ASP A 585 -36.08 26.80 -10.79
CA ASP A 585 -36.25 27.06 -12.22
C ASP A 585 -35.14 26.38 -13.04
N THR A 586 -35.54 25.62 -14.05
CA THR A 586 -34.69 24.60 -14.69
C THR A 586 -35.00 24.49 -16.18
N GLU A 587 -33.96 24.39 -16.99
CA GLU A 587 -34.03 23.92 -18.37
C GLU A 587 -33.30 22.58 -18.50
N ILE A 588 -34.00 21.57 -19.02
CA ILE A 588 -33.38 20.36 -19.55
C ILE A 588 -33.54 20.37 -21.07
N SER A 589 -32.45 20.36 -21.81
CA SER A 589 -32.48 20.46 -23.28
C SER A 589 -31.59 19.44 -23.99
N GLN A 590 -32.00 19.01 -25.19
CA GLN A 590 -31.23 18.11 -26.07
C GLN A 590 -30.67 16.85 -25.35
N SER A 591 -31.43 16.27 -24.42
CA SER A 591 -30.94 15.22 -23.51
C SER A 591 -31.76 13.94 -23.62
N TYR A 592 -31.14 12.76 -23.45
CA TYR A 592 -31.86 11.49 -23.64
C TYR A 592 -31.49 10.35 -22.69
N ASN A 593 -32.47 9.49 -22.43
CA ASN A 593 -32.31 8.25 -21.69
C ASN A 593 -32.52 7.01 -22.55
N ALA A 594 -31.57 6.07 -22.50
CA ALA A 594 -31.68 4.71 -23.02
C ALA A 594 -31.48 3.63 -21.94
N GLY A 595 -30.94 3.98 -20.77
CA GLY A 595 -30.80 3.06 -19.64
C GLY A 595 -32.15 2.71 -18.99
N SER A 596 -32.24 1.55 -18.32
CA SER A 596 -33.49 1.18 -17.63
C SER A 596 -33.64 1.91 -16.29
N ILE A 597 -34.86 2.35 -15.98
CA ILE A 597 -35.21 3.17 -14.82
C ILE A 597 -36.18 2.40 -13.94
N THR A 598 -35.84 2.16 -12.67
CA THR A 598 -36.70 1.49 -11.69
C THR A 598 -36.85 2.33 -10.42
N ALA A 599 -38.09 2.54 -9.96
CA ALA A 599 -38.38 3.28 -8.72
C ALA A 599 -39.51 2.67 -7.89
N ALA A 600 -39.33 2.54 -6.58
CA ALA A 600 -40.45 2.37 -5.64
C ALA A 600 -41.17 3.72 -5.37
N GLY A 601 -41.47 4.45 -6.44
CA GLY A 601 -41.94 5.83 -6.43
C GLY A 601 -42.09 6.38 -7.85
N SER A 602 -41.64 7.62 -8.08
CA SER A 602 -41.68 8.25 -9.40
C SER A 602 -40.48 7.81 -10.25
N ALA A 603 -40.74 7.23 -11.42
CA ALA A 603 -39.77 6.80 -12.42
C ALA A 603 -39.99 7.57 -13.74
N ALA A 604 -38.95 8.20 -14.29
CA ALA A 604 -39.05 8.91 -15.57
C ALA A 604 -37.85 8.73 -16.50
N GLY A 605 -38.04 8.95 -17.79
CA GLY A 605 -36.90 8.97 -18.73
C GLY A 605 -36.03 10.22 -18.54
N ILE A 606 -36.63 11.40 -18.50
CA ILE A 606 -35.88 12.67 -18.37
C ILE A 606 -35.83 13.16 -16.93
N ILE A 607 -36.97 13.40 -16.26
CA ILE A 607 -36.98 13.96 -14.90
C ILE A 607 -38.07 13.38 -13.98
N GLY A 608 -37.65 12.93 -12.79
CA GLY A 608 -38.50 12.24 -11.82
C GLY A 608 -39.49 13.17 -11.12
N ARG A 609 -39.01 14.33 -10.65
CA ARG A 609 -39.85 15.43 -10.16
C ARG A 609 -39.31 16.80 -10.54
N MET A 610 -40.15 17.69 -11.06
CA MET A 610 -39.78 19.05 -11.48
C MET A 610 -40.69 20.10 -10.83
N GLY A 611 -40.12 21.25 -10.44
CA GLY A 611 -40.84 22.37 -9.83
C GLY A 611 -40.13 23.70 -10.05
N GLY A 612 -40.61 24.76 -9.40
CA GLY A 612 -40.14 26.14 -9.60
C GLY A 612 -41.26 27.07 -10.08
N ASN A 613 -40.88 28.25 -10.57
CA ASN A 613 -41.79 29.23 -11.19
C ASN A 613 -41.80 29.08 -12.72
N SER A 614 -40.66 28.76 -13.33
CA SER A 614 -40.54 28.49 -14.77
C SER A 614 -39.66 27.27 -15.00
N ALA A 615 -40.17 26.29 -15.75
CA ALA A 615 -39.42 25.10 -16.08
C ALA A 615 -39.68 24.67 -17.52
N THR A 616 -38.62 24.22 -18.20
CA THR A 616 -38.65 23.80 -19.60
C THR A 616 -37.96 22.46 -19.78
N ILE A 617 -38.60 21.55 -20.50
CA ILE A 617 -37.98 20.36 -21.08
C ILE A 617 -38.12 20.49 -22.60
N ARG A 618 -37.01 20.58 -23.34
CA ARG A 618 -37.04 20.72 -24.80
C ARG A 618 -36.11 19.76 -25.54
N ASP A 619 -36.56 19.26 -26.68
CA ASP A 619 -35.74 18.42 -27.58
C ASP A 619 -35.16 17.17 -26.87
N CYS A 620 -35.92 16.56 -25.96
CA CYS A 620 -35.47 15.43 -25.12
C CYS A 620 -36.20 14.12 -25.46
N TYR A 621 -35.58 12.96 -25.23
CA TYR A 621 -36.26 11.68 -25.47
C TYR A 621 -35.93 10.52 -24.53
N ASN A 622 -36.85 9.55 -24.48
CA ASN A 622 -36.64 8.30 -23.77
C ASN A 622 -36.88 7.07 -24.65
N ALA A 623 -35.84 6.24 -24.77
CA ALA A 623 -35.89 4.90 -25.33
C ALA A 623 -35.78 3.80 -24.24
N GLY A 624 -35.32 4.15 -23.03
CA GLY A 624 -35.12 3.20 -21.93
C GLY A 624 -36.44 2.71 -21.29
N SER A 625 -36.43 1.47 -20.78
CA SER A 625 -37.56 0.90 -20.03
C SER A 625 -37.77 1.62 -18.69
N ILE A 626 -39.02 1.93 -18.34
CA ILE A 626 -39.40 2.63 -17.10
C ILE A 626 -40.34 1.76 -16.28
N LYS A 627 -39.99 1.51 -15.01
CA LYS A 627 -40.77 0.70 -14.08
C LYS A 627 -40.98 1.43 -12.75
N SER A 628 -42.23 1.75 -12.42
CA SER A 628 -42.62 2.13 -11.05
C SER A 628 -43.12 0.90 -10.29
N THR A 629 -42.53 0.62 -9.13
CA THR A 629 -42.97 -0.41 -8.17
C THR A 629 -43.65 0.19 -6.94
N GLY A 630 -43.96 1.50 -6.96
CA GLY A 630 -44.68 2.17 -5.88
C GLY A 630 -46.12 1.66 -5.75
N THR A 631 -46.64 1.59 -4.52
CA THR A 631 -47.99 1.12 -4.20
C THR A 631 -48.79 2.22 -3.49
N VAL A 632 -50.12 2.08 -3.44
CA VAL A 632 -51.02 3.01 -2.73
C VAL A 632 -50.69 3.18 -1.23
N THR A 633 -49.90 2.27 -0.63
CA THR A 633 -49.45 2.35 0.77
C THR A 633 -48.03 2.90 0.95
N ASN A 634 -47.20 2.95 -0.10
CA ASN A 634 -45.81 3.40 0.00
C ASN A 634 -45.48 4.67 -0.80
N GLY A 635 -46.28 5.06 -1.80
CA GLY A 635 -46.12 6.34 -2.49
C GLY A 635 -46.52 6.35 -3.96
N ASN A 636 -46.48 7.54 -4.56
CA ASN A 636 -46.84 7.83 -5.95
C ASN A 636 -46.23 6.82 -6.97
N SER A 637 -47.07 5.96 -7.55
CA SER A 637 -46.70 4.94 -8.55
C SER A 637 -46.55 5.54 -9.96
N ASN A 638 -45.76 6.60 -10.07
CA ASN A 638 -45.73 7.44 -11.27
C ASN A 638 -44.67 6.95 -12.26
N ALA A 639 -45.06 6.56 -13.47
CA ALA A 639 -44.17 6.25 -14.59
C ALA A 639 -44.46 7.16 -15.79
N ALA A 640 -43.43 7.75 -16.41
CA ALA A 640 -43.58 8.63 -17.57
C ALA A 640 -42.31 8.73 -18.43
N GLY A 641 -42.44 8.72 -19.76
CA GLY A 641 -41.30 8.87 -20.68
C GLY A 641 -40.47 10.14 -20.47
N ILE A 642 -41.08 11.26 -20.07
CA ILE A 642 -40.39 12.54 -19.89
C ILE A 642 -40.43 13.01 -18.43
N LEU A 643 -41.61 13.23 -17.85
CA LEU A 643 -41.78 13.88 -16.54
C LEU A 643 -42.82 13.14 -15.65
N ALA A 644 -42.36 12.51 -14.56
CA ALA A 644 -43.27 11.71 -13.71
C ALA A 644 -44.09 12.54 -12.70
N THR A 645 -43.53 13.61 -12.12
CA THR A 645 -44.27 14.50 -11.20
C THR A 645 -43.89 15.96 -11.40
N CYS A 646 -44.88 16.85 -11.48
CA CYS A 646 -44.69 18.30 -11.53
C CYS A 646 -45.28 19.01 -10.29
N THR A 647 -44.56 19.98 -9.75
CA THR A 647 -44.98 20.82 -8.61
C THR A 647 -44.61 22.29 -8.88
N VAL A 648 -45.36 22.93 -9.77
CA VAL A 648 -45.17 24.36 -10.14
C VAL A 648 -45.73 25.27 -9.04
N ALA A 649 -45.10 26.43 -8.80
CA ALA A 649 -45.66 27.50 -7.98
C ALA A 649 -47.00 28.02 -8.55
N ALA A 650 -47.86 28.62 -7.71
CA ALA A 650 -49.25 28.92 -8.06
C ALA A 650 -49.48 29.88 -9.24
N ALA A 651 -48.46 30.65 -9.64
CA ALA A 651 -48.46 31.55 -10.80
C ALA A 651 -47.42 31.16 -11.89
N GLY A 652 -46.71 30.03 -11.69
CA GLY A 652 -45.67 29.58 -12.60
C GLY A 652 -46.16 28.79 -13.80
N THR A 653 -45.24 28.40 -14.69
CA THR A 653 -45.54 27.59 -15.89
C THR A 653 -44.50 26.49 -16.14
N MET A 654 -44.93 25.47 -16.89
CA MET A 654 -44.12 24.34 -17.34
C MET A 654 -44.30 24.17 -18.85
N THR A 655 -43.21 24.02 -19.60
CA THR A 655 -43.24 23.69 -21.03
C THR A 655 -42.52 22.38 -21.30
N ILE A 656 -43.17 21.47 -22.01
CA ILE A 656 -42.55 20.29 -22.64
C ILE A 656 -42.67 20.45 -24.16
N GLU A 657 -41.55 20.58 -24.85
CA GLU A 657 -41.49 20.95 -26.27
C GLU A 657 -40.57 19.98 -27.03
N ASN A 658 -40.96 19.56 -28.23
CA ASN A 658 -40.18 18.64 -29.08
C ASN A 658 -39.68 17.36 -28.37
N CYS A 659 -40.47 16.78 -27.46
CA CYS A 659 -40.06 15.60 -26.70
C CYS A 659 -40.72 14.31 -27.20
N HIS A 660 -40.05 13.16 -27.09
CA HIS A 660 -40.67 11.87 -27.44
C HIS A 660 -40.32 10.67 -26.54
N ASN A 661 -41.20 9.65 -26.54
CA ASN A 661 -40.97 8.37 -25.86
C ASN A 661 -41.22 7.16 -26.77
N THR A 662 -40.25 6.25 -26.78
CA THR A 662 -40.29 4.91 -27.40
C THR A 662 -40.05 3.78 -26.39
N GLY A 663 -39.63 4.11 -25.16
CA GLY A 663 -39.45 3.15 -24.08
C GLY A 663 -40.77 2.61 -23.49
N ASN A 664 -40.74 1.38 -22.98
CA ASN A 664 -41.86 0.75 -22.27
C ASN A 664 -42.10 1.40 -20.90
N MET A 665 -43.35 1.44 -20.44
CA MET A 665 -43.74 1.97 -19.12
C MET A 665 -44.65 1.02 -18.34
N GLU A 666 -44.22 0.67 -17.13
CA GLU A 666 -44.91 -0.22 -16.20
C GLU A 666 -45.12 0.46 -14.83
N THR A 667 -46.26 0.20 -14.18
CA THR A 667 -46.54 0.59 -12.79
C THR A 667 -46.99 -0.63 -11.98
N ALA A 668 -46.91 -0.58 -10.64
CA ALA A 668 -47.36 -1.70 -9.80
C ALA A 668 -48.87 -2.00 -9.93
N ASN A 669 -49.66 -1.04 -10.41
CA ASN A 669 -51.10 -1.19 -10.68
C ASN A 669 -51.38 -1.63 -12.13
N GLY A 670 -50.36 -1.99 -12.91
CA GLY A 670 -50.46 -2.34 -14.33
C GLY A 670 -49.96 -1.21 -15.24
N ALA A 671 -50.68 -0.93 -16.33
CA ALA A 671 -50.41 0.23 -17.18
C ALA A 671 -50.58 1.53 -16.38
N SER A 672 -49.71 2.52 -16.62
CA SER A 672 -49.95 3.88 -16.12
C SER A 672 -51.18 4.47 -16.82
N GLN A 673 -51.83 5.49 -16.22
CA GLN A 673 -53.13 5.98 -16.70
C GLN A 673 -53.03 7.31 -17.48
N TYR A 674 -51.86 7.60 -18.04
CA TYR A 674 -51.53 8.91 -18.63
C TYR A 674 -50.77 8.79 -19.95
N ASN A 675 -50.57 9.93 -20.61
CA ASN A 675 -50.17 10.08 -22.02
C ASN A 675 -48.74 9.65 -22.38
N GLY A 676 -48.10 8.78 -21.60
CA GLY A 676 -46.76 8.26 -21.85
C GLY A 676 -45.59 9.26 -21.77
N LEU A 677 -45.85 10.57 -21.68
CA LEU A 677 -44.81 11.60 -21.51
C LEU A 677 -44.88 12.26 -20.13
N PHE A 678 -46.09 12.46 -19.60
CA PHE A 678 -46.36 13.15 -18.35
C PHE A 678 -47.38 12.38 -17.50
N HIS A 679 -47.15 12.25 -16.20
CA HIS A 679 -48.01 11.44 -15.31
C HIS A 679 -48.79 12.25 -14.26
N ARG A 680 -48.18 13.16 -13.48
CA ARG A 680 -48.92 13.87 -12.41
C ARG A 680 -48.48 15.31 -12.19
N THR A 681 -49.44 16.21 -11.94
CA THR A 681 -49.19 17.54 -11.38
C THR A 681 -49.77 17.65 -9.96
N ASP A 682 -49.06 18.37 -9.08
CA ASP A 682 -49.58 18.89 -7.80
C ASP A 682 -50.20 20.29 -7.97
N GLY A 683 -49.91 20.97 -9.09
CA GLY A 683 -50.44 22.30 -9.43
C GLY A 683 -51.67 22.23 -10.33
N LYS A 684 -52.05 23.36 -10.96
CA LYS A 684 -53.13 23.37 -11.95
C LYS A 684 -52.63 22.82 -13.27
N ILE A 685 -53.41 21.96 -13.92
CA ILE A 685 -53.01 21.37 -15.23
C ILE A 685 -52.90 22.42 -16.35
N SER A 686 -53.61 23.55 -16.21
CA SER A 686 -53.48 24.73 -17.09
C SER A 686 -52.12 25.45 -17.02
N GLN A 687 -51.21 25.03 -16.12
CA GLN A 687 -49.83 25.52 -16.06
C GLN A 687 -48.87 24.68 -16.90
N ILE A 688 -49.32 23.53 -17.42
CA ILE A 688 -48.51 22.58 -18.19
C ILE A 688 -48.83 22.73 -19.68
N THR A 689 -47.85 23.16 -20.47
CA THR A 689 -47.97 23.30 -21.93
C THR A 689 -47.17 22.20 -22.63
N MET A 690 -47.76 21.53 -23.63
CA MET A 690 -47.06 20.52 -24.44
C MET A 690 -47.12 20.85 -25.93
N LYS A 691 -45.95 20.88 -26.60
CA LYS A 691 -45.82 21.29 -27.99
C LYS A 691 -45.02 20.29 -28.82
N SER A 692 -45.62 19.77 -29.89
CA SER A 692 -44.97 18.83 -30.83
C SER A 692 -44.30 17.66 -30.12
N CYS A 693 -45.07 16.99 -29.27
CA CYS A 693 -44.60 15.93 -28.37
C CYS A 693 -45.23 14.58 -28.73
N PHE A 694 -44.44 13.50 -28.74
CA PHE A 694 -44.82 12.26 -29.42
C PHE A 694 -44.56 10.97 -28.63
N THR A 695 -45.43 9.98 -28.81
CA THR A 695 -45.34 8.65 -28.18
C THR A 695 -45.53 7.55 -29.21
N LEU A 696 -44.79 6.45 -29.06
CA LEU A 696 -45.00 5.26 -29.89
C LEU A 696 -46.26 4.49 -29.46
N ASN A 697 -47.22 4.36 -30.38
CA ASN A 697 -48.53 3.76 -30.14
C ASN A 697 -48.52 2.21 -30.18
N GLU A 698 -47.85 1.61 -29.20
CA GLU A 698 -47.89 0.16 -28.92
C GLU A 698 -48.31 -0.06 -27.46
N GLY A 699 -48.92 -1.21 -27.14
CA GLY A 699 -49.69 -1.38 -25.88
C GLY A 699 -48.93 -1.23 -24.55
N SER A 700 -47.60 -1.32 -24.56
CA SER A 700 -46.73 -1.08 -23.38
C SER A 700 -46.06 0.30 -23.38
N LYS A 701 -46.35 1.14 -24.38
CA LYS A 701 -45.70 2.44 -24.67
C LYS A 701 -46.70 3.60 -24.81
N SER A 702 -47.93 3.28 -25.20
CA SER A 702 -49.10 4.16 -25.26
C SER A 702 -50.14 3.66 -24.26
N GLN A 703 -50.70 4.57 -23.45
CA GLN A 703 -51.58 4.21 -22.34
C GLN A 703 -52.80 5.16 -22.27
N SER A 704 -53.98 4.53 -22.23
CA SER A 704 -55.36 5.05 -22.20
C SER A 704 -55.74 6.26 -23.08
N ASN A 705 -56.75 6.06 -23.93
CA ASN A 705 -57.54 7.10 -24.62
C ASN A 705 -58.42 7.94 -23.66
N SER A 706 -57.98 8.19 -22.42
CA SER A 706 -58.64 9.04 -21.42
C SER A 706 -58.41 10.53 -21.72
N SER A 707 -58.83 10.88 -22.94
CA SER A 707 -58.97 12.20 -23.56
C SER A 707 -57.81 13.19 -23.51
N ASP A 708 -57.46 13.70 -24.70
CA ASP A 708 -56.67 14.94 -24.88
C ASP A 708 -57.27 16.13 -24.11
N SER A 709 -58.55 16.05 -23.71
CA SER A 709 -59.22 17.02 -22.87
C SER A 709 -58.58 17.22 -21.49
N TYR A 710 -57.74 16.31 -20.98
CA TYR A 710 -57.01 16.57 -19.73
C TYR A 710 -55.95 17.67 -19.87
N ILE A 711 -55.47 17.97 -21.09
CA ILE A 711 -54.62 19.14 -21.38
C ILE A 711 -55.38 20.18 -22.24
N SER A 712 -56.72 20.24 -22.11
CA SER A 712 -57.58 21.26 -22.74
C SER A 712 -57.33 22.70 -22.26
N GLY A 713 -56.42 22.91 -21.30
CA GLY A 713 -56.04 24.22 -20.79
C GLY A 713 -55.20 25.09 -21.74
N GLY A 714 -54.58 24.52 -22.78
CA GLY A 714 -53.81 25.30 -23.75
C GLY A 714 -53.05 24.49 -24.79
N SER A 715 -53.40 24.67 -26.08
CA SER A 715 -52.61 24.36 -27.29
C SER A 715 -51.76 23.07 -27.26
N SER A 716 -52.32 21.96 -26.78
CA SER A 716 -51.60 20.70 -26.58
C SER A 716 -51.35 19.95 -27.88
N ASN A 717 -50.22 20.22 -28.55
CA ASN A 717 -49.78 19.53 -29.77
C ASN A 717 -49.10 18.18 -29.44
N TYR A 718 -49.74 17.36 -28.63
CA TYR A 718 -49.32 15.99 -28.31
C TYR A 718 -49.95 14.98 -29.30
N LYS A 719 -49.23 13.91 -29.68
CA LYS A 719 -49.81 12.79 -30.47
C LYS A 719 -49.20 11.43 -30.12
N ASN A 720 -50.07 10.43 -29.93
CA ASN A 720 -49.71 9.02 -30.13
C ASN A 720 -49.51 8.76 -31.63
N LEU A 721 -48.33 8.28 -32.03
CA LEU A 721 -47.93 8.02 -33.43
C LEU A 721 -47.73 6.51 -33.67
N SER A 722 -48.07 6.01 -34.87
CA SER A 722 -47.77 4.61 -35.22
C SER A 722 -46.27 4.35 -35.41
N VAL A 723 -45.86 3.08 -35.46
CA VAL A 723 -44.47 2.69 -35.81
C VAL A 723 -44.01 3.34 -37.12
N SER A 724 -44.89 3.41 -38.12
CA SER A 724 -44.65 4.06 -39.41
C SER A 724 -44.54 5.59 -39.31
N ASP A 725 -45.38 6.24 -38.50
CA ASP A 725 -45.34 7.70 -38.35
C ASP A 725 -44.12 8.14 -37.54
N MET A 726 -43.75 7.39 -36.50
CA MET A 726 -42.52 7.61 -35.73
C MET A 726 -41.25 7.43 -36.58
N LYS A 727 -41.33 6.70 -37.69
CA LYS A 727 -40.25 6.48 -38.68
C LYS A 727 -40.22 7.53 -39.79
N ASN A 728 -41.15 8.50 -39.80
CA ASN A 728 -41.27 9.52 -40.84
C ASN A 728 -41.03 10.92 -40.27
N THR A 729 -40.06 11.66 -40.83
CA THR A 729 -39.72 13.03 -40.40
C THR A 729 -40.88 14.02 -40.54
N SER A 730 -41.80 13.83 -41.49
CA SER A 730 -42.93 14.76 -41.67
C SER A 730 -43.93 14.75 -40.51
N SER A 731 -43.95 13.69 -39.69
CA SER A 731 -44.80 13.57 -38.50
C SER A 731 -44.42 14.58 -37.40
N PHE A 732 -43.13 14.95 -37.36
CA PHE A 732 -42.50 15.73 -36.30
C PHE A 732 -42.55 17.23 -36.61
N THR A 733 -43.76 17.76 -36.84
CA THR A 733 -43.97 19.16 -37.24
C THR A 733 -43.41 20.14 -36.19
N GLY A 734 -42.50 21.02 -36.62
CA GLY A 734 -41.84 22.01 -35.75
C GLY A 734 -40.48 21.58 -35.18
N TRP A 735 -40.02 20.36 -35.46
CA TRP A 735 -38.70 19.89 -35.05
C TRP A 735 -37.63 20.31 -36.06
N ASP A 736 -36.48 20.77 -35.58
CA ASP A 736 -35.34 21.06 -36.44
C ASP A 736 -34.52 19.80 -36.75
N PHE A 737 -34.77 19.20 -37.91
CA PHE A 737 -33.95 18.11 -38.46
C PHE A 737 -32.67 18.59 -39.19
N SER A 738 -32.39 19.90 -39.23
CA SER A 738 -31.16 20.42 -39.83
C SER A 738 -30.01 20.52 -38.82
N THR A 739 -30.24 20.92 -37.56
CA THR A 739 -29.18 21.04 -36.54
C THR A 739 -29.40 20.21 -35.27
N ILE A 740 -30.64 20.03 -34.81
CA ILE A 740 -30.92 19.36 -33.51
C ILE A 740 -31.15 17.86 -33.69
N TRP A 741 -32.06 17.48 -34.58
CA TRP A 741 -32.54 16.10 -34.76
C TRP A 741 -32.04 15.46 -36.06
N LYS A 742 -31.96 14.15 -36.07
CA LYS A 742 -31.79 13.30 -37.27
C LYS A 742 -32.70 12.08 -37.12
N MET A 743 -33.18 11.51 -38.23
CA MET A 743 -33.81 10.20 -38.16
C MET A 743 -32.72 9.15 -37.88
N GLY A 744 -32.88 8.38 -36.80
CA GLY A 744 -31.98 7.26 -36.47
C GLY A 744 -32.30 6.01 -37.28
N SER A 745 -31.78 4.86 -36.85
CA SER A 745 -32.10 3.55 -37.45
C SER A 745 -33.57 3.15 -37.29
N GLU A 746 -34.24 3.64 -36.25
CA GLU A 746 -35.67 3.39 -36.01
C GLU A 746 -36.48 4.66 -35.72
N TYR A 747 -35.96 5.61 -34.94
CA TYR A 747 -36.71 6.76 -34.43
C TYR A 747 -35.80 8.01 -34.42
N PRO A 748 -36.33 9.23 -34.23
CA PRO A 748 -35.50 10.42 -34.13
C PRO A 748 -34.44 10.31 -33.04
N THR A 749 -33.24 10.81 -33.32
CA THR A 749 -32.11 10.88 -32.39
C THR A 749 -31.44 12.24 -32.53
N LEU A 750 -30.65 12.65 -31.55
CA LEU A 750 -30.02 13.97 -31.52
C LEU A 750 -28.71 13.99 -32.34
N GLN A 751 -28.44 15.10 -33.03
CA GLN A 751 -27.24 15.27 -33.85
C GLN A 751 -26.01 15.63 -33.01
N ALA A 752 -26.18 16.49 -32.00
CA ALA A 752 -25.11 17.05 -31.16
C ALA A 752 -24.29 16.00 -30.37
N LEU A 753 -24.76 14.74 -30.37
CA LEU A 753 -24.21 13.60 -29.65
C LEU A 753 -23.59 12.57 -30.62
N SER A 754 -23.12 13.04 -31.78
CA SER A 754 -22.50 12.20 -32.82
C SER A 754 -21.35 12.89 -33.57
N LYS A 755 -20.63 13.77 -32.87
CA LYS A 755 -19.42 14.48 -33.31
C LYS A 755 -18.43 14.55 -32.15
#